data_AF-A0A563CRF2-F1
#
_entry.id   AF-A0A563CRF2-F1
#
_cell.length_a   1.000
_cell.length_b   1.000
_cell.length_c   1.000
_cell.angle_alpha   90.00
_cell.angle_beta   90.00
_cell.angle_gamma   90.00
#
_symmetry.space_group_name_H-M   'P 1'
#
loop_
_entity.id
_entity.type
_entity.pdbx_description
1 polymer ?
#
loop_
_entity_poly.entity_id
_entity_poly.type
_entity_poly.pdbx_seq_one_letter_code
_entity_poly.pdbx_strand_id
1 'polypeptide(L)'
;MTDRKLYKPRKYSLGLDIGTSSVGWAVLDLDKKRIHDLGVRIFERPEDPQNGDSLAKPRRDARSARRRLKRRRQRLNHLKQFFIDQNILTKDRVEEVLDYKSDFNKLDVYGLRTKALTEELSPEELLKVLYQIAKRRGFKSNRKVVEESDKEGGRVTSALKANEKFLADNNYTTVGDALSRDEKFALHKRNKRDDYTNSFARDDFLCELEAIIKTQRNYALKNVPEQAINELIYGIDDGQVTNVSAIMYQRPFMTKELIEKMVGKCTFEDGEKRAPKASYSFEVFRLASDLSHLVFIPRDASKRQAKRDNLEIRLSPEQISKVIDVAKSQNNLTYKKVRSTAGISEDYVPKDVRGKKKEGDEFGEDNTFGGLKAYNDIRSALKDLPEVWAKIDNESVINQIAYILTTQKADEGIRAELDSLPLSDKAKEAIIKIKPTNFKAFGHLSIKALQKITPHILEGMTYDKACETAGYDFKKQSASLEQITNPVVKRAITQTLKVVRAIERKYGKPYFIKVETARDLAKNFKDRKAIENENKENQARNQSIIQTLNENGVVTPTGQQIIKVKLYREQNGVCLYSGKSIDFETMLRDDNAYQVDHIVPFSRSNNDGITNKTLVLTEENQKKGNQTPFEYFGADEKRWKEYVARVESTYQTREVKKGDKDAGANYKYNGYALKKKQNLLLQDYKNDSWNVRALNDTRYITRFIQNYLRQMVDFAEGKEKQRVIAPNGTTTAYLRKRWGLAKDRAEDVLHHAKDAAVVAAINQKIVYQANLFSKEQEMKLYLNNAKTIDEKRQILLQSTDENTGEITDEATFTQAQKDLAQAEYFKLRSNEETKNRFPAPWPDFSKEVMKRTLNTDIATLQNELRGLDNYDEDFRLSIKPIFVSRMPRRKATAQAHKETIRSPKVKDNDQRTVRMPLNKVKRKDVENSVLKESDKWLYDKLLERLDAHDNNPEKAFTEPVYKNDKKFDKNGKQLSPVSTIKVYSTQPSGFYINDGKAFVNNGSMIRLDVYQKPNKKGKIEHFFVPVYAHQVGKNKPTPTKILPAPKGFTDVDKTSIKVCSLYPNDYVRCYFGNKVMEGYYVKWNISSGVMSIISHYSPGKSKDKLREISPRSATLIERYDISVLGDNYRWL
;
A
#
# COMPACT_ATOMS: atom_id res chain seq x y z
N MET A 1 -7.92 52.66 2.50
CA MET A 1 -7.29 52.09 1.30
C MET A 1 -8.39 51.53 0.42
N THR A 2 -8.61 52.17 -0.72
CA THR A 2 -9.59 51.77 -1.74
C THR A 2 -9.41 50.31 -2.13
N ASP A 3 -10.52 49.58 -2.10
CA ASP A 3 -10.67 48.16 -2.44
C ASP A 3 -10.37 47.96 -3.94
N ARG A 4 -9.09 47.98 -4.33
CA ARG A 4 -8.65 47.58 -5.68
C ARG A 4 -8.99 46.11 -5.83
N LYS A 5 -10.12 45.80 -6.47
CA LYS A 5 -10.50 44.43 -6.85
C LYS A 5 -9.33 43.80 -7.61
N LEU A 6 -8.57 42.92 -6.95
CA LEU A 6 -7.54 42.12 -7.62
C LEU A 6 -8.17 41.37 -8.79
N TYR A 7 -7.56 41.50 -9.97
CA TYR A 7 -7.95 40.77 -11.16
C TYR A 7 -8.00 39.25 -10.86
N LYS A 8 -9.15 38.62 -11.16
CA LYS A 8 -9.32 37.17 -11.11
C LYS A 8 -9.29 36.61 -12.53
N PRO A 9 -8.49 35.56 -12.81
CA PRO A 9 -8.40 35.02 -14.15
C PRO A 9 -9.74 34.40 -14.55
N ARG A 10 -10.31 34.85 -15.68
CA ARG A 10 -11.58 34.32 -16.20
C ARG A 10 -11.40 32.90 -16.74
N LYS A 11 -10.29 32.64 -17.45
CA LYS A 11 -9.91 31.30 -17.91
C LYS A 11 -8.56 30.90 -17.31
N TYR A 12 -8.58 29.95 -16.39
CA TYR A 12 -7.35 29.40 -15.82
C TYR A 12 -7.27 27.88 -15.91
N SER A 13 -6.04 27.39 -16.07
CA SER A 13 -5.69 25.97 -16.03
C SER A 13 -5.03 25.64 -14.69
N LEU A 14 -5.63 24.71 -13.94
CA LEU A 14 -5.10 24.20 -12.68
C LEU A 14 -4.28 22.93 -12.89
N GLY A 15 -2.97 22.99 -12.67
CA GLY A 15 -2.10 21.82 -12.63
C GLY A 15 -1.98 21.25 -11.23
N LEU A 16 -1.95 19.92 -11.12
CA LEU A 16 -1.82 19.18 -9.87
C LEU A 16 -0.77 18.08 -10.01
N ASP A 17 0.31 18.15 -9.22
CA ASP A 17 1.28 17.05 -9.04
C ASP A 17 0.94 16.30 -7.75
N ILE A 18 0.34 15.11 -7.88
CA ILE A 18 -0.19 14.34 -6.75
C ILE A 18 0.79 13.22 -6.35
N GLY A 19 1.48 13.43 -5.24
CA GLY A 19 2.34 12.45 -4.58
C GLY A 19 1.64 11.65 -3.48
N THR A 20 2.38 10.72 -2.88
CA THR A 20 1.94 9.95 -1.70
C THR A 20 1.91 10.78 -0.41
N SER A 21 2.61 11.92 -0.38
CA SER A 21 2.75 12.82 0.78
C SER A 21 2.76 14.31 0.43
N SER A 22 2.44 14.65 -0.81
CA SER A 22 2.48 16.02 -1.33
C SER A 22 1.42 16.23 -2.42
N VAL A 23 0.93 17.47 -2.53
CA VAL A 23 0.22 18.00 -3.70
C VAL A 23 0.90 19.29 -4.09
N GLY A 24 1.61 19.28 -5.23
CA GLY A 24 1.99 20.50 -5.92
C GLY A 24 0.79 21.06 -6.69
N TRP A 25 0.62 22.37 -6.71
CA TRP A 25 -0.46 23.01 -7.47
C TRP A 25 0.02 24.28 -8.17
N ALA A 26 -0.54 24.58 -9.33
CA ALA A 26 -0.27 25.81 -10.08
C ALA A 26 -1.52 26.27 -10.85
N VAL A 27 -1.78 27.56 -10.83
CA VAL A 27 -2.84 28.25 -11.54
C VAL A 27 -2.20 29.04 -12.67
N LEU A 28 -2.44 28.67 -13.92
CA LEU A 28 -2.01 29.43 -15.09
C LEU A 28 -3.16 30.26 -15.62
N ASP A 29 -2.95 31.56 -15.76
CA ASP A 29 -3.88 32.45 -16.44
C ASP A 29 -3.70 32.28 -17.95
N LEU A 30 -4.72 31.75 -18.61
CA LEU A 30 -4.67 31.45 -20.04
C LEU A 30 -4.87 32.71 -20.89
N ASP A 31 -5.56 33.72 -20.35
CA ASP A 31 -5.82 34.98 -21.04
C ASP A 31 -4.57 35.88 -21.02
N LYS A 32 -3.90 35.95 -19.87
CA LYS A 32 -2.65 36.73 -19.70
C LYS A 32 -1.37 35.94 -20.01
N LYS A 33 -1.46 34.63 -20.26
CA LYS A 33 -0.32 33.73 -20.53
C LYS A 33 0.80 33.87 -19.49
N ARG A 34 0.45 33.68 -18.22
CA ARG A 34 1.38 33.77 -17.07
C ARG A 34 1.02 32.80 -15.97
N ILE A 35 1.96 32.51 -15.08
CA ILE A 35 1.67 31.82 -13.81
C ILE A 35 0.94 32.81 -12.89
N HIS A 36 -0.32 32.54 -12.57
CA HIS A 36 -1.06 33.37 -11.64
C HIS A 36 -0.63 33.08 -10.19
N ASP A 37 -0.67 31.81 -9.79
CA ASP A 37 -0.32 31.37 -8.43
C ASP A 37 0.21 29.93 -8.45
N LEU A 38 0.99 29.54 -7.44
CA LEU A 38 1.53 28.20 -7.31
C LEU A 38 1.93 27.89 -5.87
N GLY A 39 1.91 26.62 -5.49
CA GLY A 39 2.33 26.22 -4.16
C GLY A 39 2.39 24.73 -3.92
N VAL A 40 2.67 24.37 -2.67
CA VAL A 40 2.86 22.98 -2.25
C VAL A 40 2.13 22.71 -0.94
N ARG A 41 1.36 21.62 -0.92
CA ARG A 41 0.70 21.09 0.27
C ARG A 41 1.33 19.75 0.66
N ILE A 42 1.94 19.68 1.84
CA ILE A 42 2.56 18.47 2.40
C ILE A 42 1.65 17.83 3.46
N PHE A 43 1.59 16.50 3.45
CA PHE A 43 0.87 15.70 4.44
C PHE A 43 1.60 14.38 4.69
N GLU A 44 1.43 13.79 5.87
CA GLU A 44 2.08 12.52 6.21
C GLU A 44 1.30 11.34 5.64
N ARG A 45 2.01 10.27 5.29
CA ARG A 45 1.39 9.01 4.88
C ARG A 45 0.67 8.35 6.08
N PRO A 46 -0.54 7.81 5.92
CA PRO A 46 -1.29 7.11 6.98
C PRO A 46 -0.81 5.68 7.24
N GLU A 47 0.50 5.47 7.20
CA GLU A 47 1.16 4.17 7.37
C GLU A 47 2.41 4.30 8.21
N ASP A 48 2.89 3.18 8.75
CA ASP A 48 4.17 3.10 9.42
C ASP A 48 5.31 3.15 8.37
N PRO A 49 6.30 4.07 8.50
CA PRO A 49 7.38 4.20 7.54
C PRO A 49 8.32 2.98 7.43
N GLN A 50 8.38 2.11 8.45
CA GLN A 50 9.32 0.99 8.51
C GLN A 50 8.77 -0.26 7.83
N ASN A 51 7.49 -0.56 8.03
CA ASN A 51 6.88 -1.81 7.55
C ASN A 51 5.66 -1.60 6.63
N GLY A 52 5.17 -0.37 6.48
CA GLY A 52 4.02 -0.05 5.62
C GLY A 52 2.65 -0.41 6.21
N ASP A 53 2.59 -0.85 7.47
CA ASP A 53 1.33 -1.17 8.12
C ASP A 53 0.46 0.07 8.27
N SER A 54 -0.85 -0.09 8.11
CA SER A 54 -1.79 1.01 8.37
C SER A 54 -1.68 1.49 9.82
N LEU A 55 -1.69 2.81 10.04
CA LEU A 55 -1.78 3.39 11.39
C LEU A 55 -3.07 2.98 12.15
N ALA A 56 -4.05 2.39 11.46
CA ALA A 56 -5.25 1.82 12.07
C ALA A 56 -5.04 0.42 12.66
N LYS A 57 -3.99 -0.32 12.25
CA LYS A 57 -3.71 -1.69 12.71
C LYS A 57 -3.47 -1.76 14.22
N PRO A 58 -2.57 -0.97 14.84
CA PRO A 58 -2.39 -0.99 16.30
C PRO A 58 -3.69 -0.71 17.07
N ARG A 59 -4.54 0.19 16.56
CA ARG A 59 -5.87 0.47 17.16
C ARG A 59 -6.81 -0.74 17.08
N ARG A 60 -6.81 -1.46 15.96
CA ARG A 60 -7.63 -2.66 15.76
C ARG A 60 -7.16 -3.79 16.66
N ASP A 61 -5.85 -4.03 16.73
CA ASP A 61 -5.24 -5.09 17.52
C ASP A 61 -5.48 -4.85 19.03
N ALA A 62 -5.28 -3.62 19.50
CA ALA A 62 -5.58 -3.24 20.89
C ALA A 62 -7.09 -3.37 21.22
N ARG A 63 -7.99 -3.03 20.28
CA ARG A 63 -9.44 -3.22 20.46
C ARG A 63 -9.80 -4.70 20.58
N SER A 64 -9.20 -5.53 19.73
CA SER A 64 -9.36 -6.99 19.76
C SER A 64 -8.90 -7.55 21.12
N ALA A 65 -7.71 -7.17 21.58
CA ALA A 65 -7.19 -7.57 22.89
C ALA A 65 -8.10 -7.15 24.06
N ARG A 66 -8.59 -5.89 24.07
CA ARG A 66 -9.54 -5.42 25.09
C ARG A 66 -10.83 -6.23 25.11
N ARG A 67 -11.42 -6.50 23.94
CA ARG A 67 -12.63 -7.34 23.82
C ARG A 67 -12.38 -8.75 24.33
N ARG A 68 -11.27 -9.37 23.94
CA ARG A 68 -10.87 -10.71 24.41
C ARG A 68 -10.72 -10.78 25.93
N LEU A 69 -10.02 -9.81 26.53
CA LEU A 69 -9.82 -9.74 27.98
C LEU A 69 -11.12 -9.46 28.73
N LYS A 70 -11.95 -8.52 28.26
CA LYS A 70 -13.28 -8.23 28.84
C LYS A 70 -14.16 -9.47 28.83
N ARG A 71 -14.27 -10.16 27.68
CA ARG A 71 -15.10 -11.36 27.54
C ARG A 71 -14.60 -12.53 28.39
N ARG A 72 -13.28 -12.71 28.50
CA ARG A 72 -12.69 -13.67 29.44
C ARG A 72 -13.12 -13.36 30.88
N ARG A 73 -13.05 -12.09 31.30
CA ARG A 73 -13.48 -11.67 32.64
C ARG A 73 -14.97 -11.92 32.87
N GLN A 74 -15.83 -11.55 31.91
CA GLN A 74 -17.28 -11.78 31.98
C GLN A 74 -17.60 -13.26 32.20
N ARG A 75 -16.99 -14.16 31.41
CA ARG A 75 -17.15 -15.61 31.58
C ARG A 75 -16.67 -16.11 32.93
N LEU A 76 -15.51 -15.65 33.40
CA LEU A 76 -15.00 -16.05 34.70
C LEU A 76 -15.88 -15.55 35.85
N ASN A 77 -16.45 -14.35 35.73
CA ASN A 77 -17.39 -13.82 36.71
C ASN A 77 -18.73 -14.57 36.67
N HIS A 78 -19.19 -14.97 35.48
CA HIS A 78 -20.40 -15.78 35.36
C HIS A 78 -20.24 -17.14 36.05
N LEU A 79 -19.09 -17.81 35.88
CA LEU A 79 -18.78 -19.02 36.64
C LEU A 79 -18.77 -18.79 38.16
N LYS A 80 -18.19 -17.68 38.64
CA LYS A 80 -18.23 -17.34 40.07
C LYS A 80 -19.65 -17.15 40.56
N GLN A 81 -20.47 -16.43 39.81
CA GLN A 81 -21.85 -16.14 40.16
C GLN A 81 -22.68 -17.42 40.18
N PHE A 82 -22.44 -18.35 39.24
CA PHE A 82 -23.07 -19.66 39.23
C PHE A 82 -22.87 -20.44 40.54
N PHE A 83 -21.65 -20.47 41.09
CA PHE A 83 -21.38 -21.15 42.37
C PHE A 83 -22.14 -20.51 43.55
N ILE A 84 -22.39 -19.20 43.48
CA ILE A 84 -23.13 -18.45 44.50
C ILE A 84 -24.63 -18.69 44.33
N ASP A 85 -25.16 -18.54 43.11
CA ASP A 85 -26.60 -18.67 42.81
C ASP A 85 -27.12 -20.08 43.06
N GLN A 86 -26.27 -21.09 42.83
CA GLN A 86 -26.59 -22.50 43.09
C GLN A 86 -26.30 -22.93 44.54
N ASN A 87 -25.96 -21.98 45.43
CA ASN A 87 -25.61 -22.23 46.84
C ASN A 87 -24.50 -23.27 47.05
N ILE A 88 -23.56 -23.39 46.10
CA ILE A 88 -22.42 -24.30 46.19
C ILE A 88 -21.33 -23.71 47.08
N LEU A 89 -21.08 -22.40 46.95
CA LEU A 89 -20.14 -21.64 47.77
C LEU A 89 -20.70 -20.25 48.07
N THR A 90 -20.39 -19.71 49.25
CA THR A 90 -20.67 -18.30 49.55
C THR A 90 -19.78 -17.37 48.73
N LYS A 91 -20.20 -16.11 48.56
CA LYS A 91 -19.43 -15.10 47.85
C LYS A 91 -18.02 -14.92 48.45
N ASP A 92 -17.92 -14.84 49.77
CA ASP A 92 -16.65 -14.65 50.47
C ASP A 92 -15.72 -15.84 50.25
N ARG A 93 -16.28 -17.06 50.25
CA ARG A 93 -15.51 -18.27 49.98
C ARG A 93 -15.00 -18.33 48.53
N VAL A 94 -15.81 -17.93 47.56
CA VAL A 94 -15.38 -17.80 46.15
C VAL A 94 -14.24 -16.79 46.00
N GLU A 95 -14.30 -15.68 46.72
CA GLU A 95 -13.23 -14.67 46.72
C GLU A 95 -11.95 -15.20 47.35
N GLU A 96 -12.03 -15.90 48.48
CA GLU A 96 -10.90 -16.53 49.16
C GLU A 96 -10.21 -17.59 48.29
N VAL A 97 -10.96 -18.53 47.70
CA VAL A 97 -10.44 -19.61 46.84
C VAL A 97 -9.66 -19.08 45.63
N LEU A 98 -10.06 -17.91 45.13
CA LEU A 98 -9.48 -17.26 43.96
C LEU A 98 -8.51 -16.13 44.29
N ASP A 99 -8.36 -15.73 45.55
CA ASP A 99 -7.31 -14.81 46.00
C ASP A 99 -5.96 -15.45 45.73
N TYR A 100 -5.06 -14.74 45.07
CA TYR A 100 -3.70 -15.18 44.75
C TYR A 100 -2.81 -15.51 45.96
N LYS A 101 -3.18 -15.06 47.17
CA LYS A 101 -2.47 -15.34 48.42
C LYS A 101 -2.96 -16.60 49.14
N SER A 102 -4.13 -17.10 48.78
CA SER A 102 -4.73 -18.26 49.43
C SER A 102 -3.96 -19.56 49.14
N ASP A 103 -3.99 -20.48 50.11
CA ASP A 103 -3.44 -21.83 49.99
C ASP A 103 -4.07 -22.63 48.85
N PHE A 104 -5.30 -22.30 48.44
CA PHE A 104 -5.93 -22.88 47.25
C PHE A 104 -5.14 -22.65 45.96
N ASN A 105 -4.21 -21.68 45.87
CA ASN A 105 -3.33 -21.55 44.70
C ASN A 105 -2.15 -22.51 44.66
N LYS A 106 -1.86 -23.20 45.77
CA LYS A 106 -0.80 -24.22 45.83
C LYS A 106 -1.28 -25.56 45.26
N LEU A 107 -2.59 -25.75 45.10
CA LEU A 107 -3.19 -26.96 44.55
C LEU A 107 -2.68 -27.25 43.13
N ASP A 108 -2.35 -28.51 42.85
CA ASP A 108 -2.09 -28.97 41.48
C ASP A 108 -3.40 -29.13 40.72
N VAL A 109 -3.84 -28.05 40.09
CA VAL A 109 -5.09 -28.01 39.33
C VAL A 109 -5.13 -29.05 38.20
N TYR A 110 -3.99 -29.51 37.69
CA TYR A 110 -3.98 -30.55 36.66
C TYR A 110 -4.23 -31.93 37.25
N GLY A 111 -3.61 -32.25 38.39
CA GLY A 111 -3.93 -33.46 39.16
C GLY A 111 -5.41 -33.47 39.60
N LEU A 112 -5.94 -32.32 40.03
CA LEU A 112 -7.36 -32.19 40.37
C LEU A 112 -8.30 -32.40 39.16
N ARG A 113 -7.89 -31.96 37.96
CA ARG A 113 -8.66 -32.23 36.73
C ARG A 113 -8.76 -33.72 36.43
N THR A 114 -7.70 -34.49 36.66
CA THR A 114 -7.71 -35.95 36.55
C THR A 114 -8.56 -36.58 37.65
N LYS A 115 -8.36 -36.18 38.91
CA LYS A 115 -9.12 -36.67 40.07
C LYS A 115 -10.63 -36.49 39.88
N ALA A 116 -11.04 -35.34 39.33
CA ALA A 116 -12.44 -35.00 39.10
C ALA A 116 -13.20 -35.95 38.16
N LEU A 117 -12.49 -36.78 37.38
CA LEU A 117 -13.09 -37.75 36.46
C LEU A 117 -13.61 -38.98 37.18
N THR A 118 -13.05 -39.34 38.33
CA THR A 118 -13.32 -40.60 39.03
C THR A 118 -13.67 -40.44 40.51
N GLU A 119 -13.25 -39.34 41.15
CA GLU A 119 -13.38 -39.13 42.59
C GLU A 119 -14.09 -37.81 42.91
N GLU A 120 -14.61 -37.71 44.13
CA GLU A 120 -15.18 -36.46 44.67
C GLU A 120 -14.13 -35.35 44.78
N LEU A 121 -14.51 -34.15 44.34
CA LEU A 121 -13.80 -32.91 44.67
C LEU A 121 -14.61 -32.09 45.67
N SER A 122 -13.90 -31.40 46.58
CA SER A 122 -14.51 -30.34 47.36
C SER A 122 -15.06 -29.22 46.46
N PRO A 123 -16.08 -28.46 46.90
CA PRO A 123 -16.60 -27.31 46.16
C PRO A 123 -15.51 -26.31 45.73
N GLU A 124 -14.51 -26.08 46.57
CA GLU A 124 -13.37 -25.19 46.30
C GLU A 124 -12.43 -25.74 45.23
N GLU A 125 -12.11 -27.03 45.28
CA GLU A 125 -11.31 -27.71 44.25
C GLU A 125 -12.04 -27.70 42.90
N LEU A 126 -13.34 -28.00 42.91
CA LEU A 126 -14.17 -27.97 41.72
C LEU A 126 -14.21 -26.56 41.09
N LEU A 127 -14.37 -25.52 41.91
CA LEU A 127 -14.28 -24.14 41.44
C LEU A 127 -12.93 -23.87 40.75
N LYS A 128 -11.81 -24.35 41.31
CA LYS A 128 -10.47 -24.14 40.72
C LYS A 128 -10.32 -24.86 39.38
N VAL A 129 -10.81 -26.09 39.28
CA VAL A 129 -10.81 -26.89 38.04
C VAL A 129 -11.61 -26.18 36.95
N LEU A 130 -12.88 -25.86 37.22
CA LEU A 130 -13.76 -25.19 36.27
C LEU A 130 -13.25 -23.80 35.88
N TYR A 131 -12.70 -23.03 36.84
CA TYR A 131 -12.13 -21.72 36.59
C TYR A 131 -10.91 -21.79 35.67
N GLN A 132 -10.08 -22.83 35.80
CA GLN A 132 -8.92 -23.05 34.94
C GLN A 132 -9.34 -23.36 33.50
N ILE A 133 -10.29 -24.29 33.31
CA ILE A 133 -10.85 -24.66 32.00
C ILE A 133 -11.53 -23.43 31.36
N ALA A 134 -12.40 -22.72 32.10
CA ALA A 134 -13.07 -21.52 31.60
C ALA A 134 -12.08 -20.42 31.19
N LYS A 135 -10.96 -20.26 31.90
CA LYS A 135 -9.90 -19.30 31.55
C LYS A 135 -9.17 -19.71 30.26
N ARG A 136 -9.06 -21.02 29.98
CA ARG A 136 -8.13 -21.64 29.03
C ARG A 136 -8.77 -22.74 28.14
N ARG A 137 -9.99 -22.51 27.71
CA ARG A 137 -10.86 -23.40 26.91
C ARG A 137 -10.43 -23.74 25.46
N GLY A 138 -9.14 -23.81 25.16
CA GLY A 138 -8.65 -24.19 23.82
C GLY A 138 -9.06 -23.27 22.64
N PHE A 139 -8.67 -23.68 21.44
CA PHE A 139 -9.00 -23.02 20.18
C PHE A 139 -10.22 -23.67 19.51
N LYS A 140 -11.22 -22.89 19.11
CA LYS A 140 -12.37 -23.37 18.32
C LYS A 140 -12.25 -22.82 16.90
N SER A 141 -12.16 -23.71 15.92
CA SER A 141 -12.28 -23.31 14.51
C SER A 141 -13.74 -22.97 14.19
N ASN A 142 -13.97 -22.01 13.28
CA ASN A 142 -15.35 -21.72 12.82
C ASN A 142 -15.83 -22.72 11.76
N ARG A 143 -14.90 -23.34 11.02
CA ARG A 143 -15.18 -24.41 10.06
C ARG A 143 -14.32 -25.62 10.37
N LYS A 144 -14.85 -26.83 10.27
CA LYS A 144 -14.05 -28.06 10.36
C LYS A 144 -13.06 -28.17 9.20
N VAL A 145 -13.46 -27.68 8.03
CA VAL A 145 -12.60 -27.58 6.84
C VAL A 145 -11.89 -26.22 6.85
N VAL A 146 -10.63 -26.24 7.28
CA VAL A 146 -9.80 -25.03 7.43
C VAL A 146 -8.92 -24.82 6.19
N GLU A 147 -8.84 -23.58 5.70
CA GLU A 147 -7.81 -23.17 4.72
C GLU A 147 -6.43 -23.10 5.40
N GLU A 148 -5.37 -23.52 4.70
CA GLU A 148 -4.01 -23.24 5.15
C GLU A 148 -3.81 -21.73 5.28
N SER A 149 -3.57 -21.28 6.51
CA SER A 149 -3.46 -19.87 6.89
C SER A 149 -2.00 -19.39 6.86
N ASP A 150 -1.76 -18.17 7.34
CA ASP A 150 -0.41 -17.63 7.50
C ASP A 150 0.49 -18.54 8.38
N LYS A 151 1.81 -18.30 8.37
CA LYS A 151 2.78 -19.18 9.05
C LYS A 151 2.42 -19.46 10.52
N GLU A 152 1.82 -18.51 11.23
CA GLU A 152 1.47 -18.68 12.64
C GLU A 152 0.18 -19.47 12.83
N GLY A 153 -0.89 -19.19 12.05
CA GLY A 153 -2.11 -19.98 12.06
C GLY A 153 -1.89 -21.42 11.61
N GLY A 154 -0.96 -21.64 10.66
CA GLY A 154 -0.49 -22.96 10.27
C GLY A 154 0.11 -23.74 11.45
N ARG A 155 1.00 -23.11 12.24
CA ARG A 155 1.63 -23.76 13.41
C ARG A 155 0.63 -24.17 14.48
N VAL A 156 -0.35 -23.32 14.79
CA VAL A 156 -1.42 -23.67 15.74
C VAL A 156 -2.25 -24.83 15.19
N THR A 157 -2.67 -24.76 13.91
CA THR A 157 -3.48 -25.82 13.28
C THR A 157 -2.74 -27.16 13.25
N SER A 158 -1.44 -27.15 12.95
CA SER A 158 -0.59 -28.34 13.01
C SER A 158 -0.50 -28.90 14.43
N ALA A 159 -0.33 -28.05 15.45
CA ALA A 159 -0.29 -28.48 16.84
C ALA A 159 -1.63 -29.08 17.31
N LEU A 160 -2.77 -28.51 16.87
CA LEU A 160 -4.09 -29.05 17.17
C LEU A 160 -4.25 -30.48 16.63
N LYS A 161 -3.95 -30.70 15.34
CA LYS A 161 -4.00 -32.03 14.71
C LYS A 161 -3.06 -33.03 15.38
N ALA A 162 -1.85 -32.60 15.70
CA ALA A 162 -0.86 -33.45 16.36
C ALA A 162 -1.31 -33.85 17.77
N ASN A 163 -1.92 -32.94 18.53
CA ASN A 163 -2.40 -33.25 19.87
C ASN A 163 -3.69 -34.06 19.89
N GLU A 164 -4.61 -33.82 18.94
CA GLU A 164 -5.80 -34.66 18.74
C GLU A 164 -5.39 -36.12 18.49
N LYS A 165 -4.46 -36.33 17.54
CA LYS A 165 -3.89 -37.66 17.28
C LYS A 165 -3.16 -38.23 18.50
N PHE A 166 -2.37 -37.42 19.20
CA PHE A 166 -1.66 -37.83 20.40
C PHE A 166 -2.60 -38.33 21.51
N LEU A 167 -3.71 -37.63 21.76
CA LEU A 167 -4.70 -38.05 22.77
C LEU A 167 -5.30 -39.41 22.40
N ALA A 168 -5.65 -39.60 21.13
CA ALA A 168 -6.20 -40.86 20.62
C ALA A 168 -5.18 -42.00 20.67
N ASP A 169 -3.97 -41.82 20.14
CA ASP A 169 -2.93 -42.85 20.05
C ASP A 169 -2.44 -43.32 21.43
N ASN A 170 -2.52 -42.47 22.46
CA ASN A 170 -2.07 -42.77 23.82
C ASN A 170 -3.23 -43.04 24.80
N ASN A 171 -4.45 -43.24 24.29
CA ASN A 171 -5.65 -43.56 25.08
C ASN A 171 -5.96 -42.58 26.22
N TYR A 172 -5.61 -41.30 26.06
CA TYR A 172 -5.99 -40.27 27.02
C TYR A 172 -7.44 -39.85 26.79
N THR A 173 -8.28 -39.99 27.82
CA THR A 173 -9.70 -39.60 27.77
C THR A 173 -9.91 -38.09 27.81
N THR A 174 -9.00 -37.33 28.41
CA THR A 174 -9.13 -35.86 28.55
C THR A 174 -7.80 -35.11 28.46
N VAL A 175 -7.86 -33.81 28.15
CA VAL A 175 -6.69 -32.93 28.12
C VAL A 175 -6.06 -32.79 29.51
N GLY A 176 -6.90 -32.75 30.56
CA GLY A 176 -6.46 -32.68 31.95
C GLY A 176 -5.58 -33.86 32.32
N ASP A 177 -6.00 -35.06 31.93
CA ASP A 177 -5.27 -36.29 32.21
C ASP A 177 -3.90 -36.34 31.53
N ALA A 178 -3.89 -36.08 30.21
CA ALA A 178 -2.65 -36.00 29.44
C ALA A 178 -1.69 -34.96 30.02
N LEU A 179 -2.16 -33.74 30.31
CA LEU A 179 -1.33 -32.67 30.89
C LEU A 179 -0.83 -32.96 32.31
N SER A 180 -1.49 -33.87 33.03
CA SER A 180 -1.11 -34.22 34.40
C SER A 180 -0.09 -35.35 34.44
N ARG A 181 -0.29 -36.41 33.65
CA ARG A 181 0.44 -37.68 33.76
C ARG A 181 1.56 -37.87 32.75
N ASP A 182 1.44 -37.29 31.55
CA ASP A 182 2.37 -37.59 30.45
C ASP A 182 3.72 -36.87 30.57
N GLU A 183 4.81 -37.60 30.32
CA GLU A 183 6.18 -37.06 30.33
C GLU A 183 6.38 -35.91 29.33
N LYS A 184 5.67 -35.93 28.18
CA LYS A 184 5.70 -34.85 27.19
C LYS A 184 5.40 -33.48 27.80
N PHE A 185 4.55 -33.43 28.83
CA PHE A 185 4.12 -32.18 29.45
C PHE A 185 4.76 -31.91 30.82
N ALA A 186 5.60 -32.82 31.33
CA ALA A 186 6.24 -32.72 32.64
C ALA A 186 7.09 -31.44 32.78
N LEU A 187 7.85 -31.08 31.74
CA LEU A 187 8.68 -29.86 31.72
C LEU A 187 7.85 -28.57 31.72
N HIS A 188 6.75 -28.52 30.96
CA HIS A 188 5.82 -27.40 30.96
C HIS A 188 4.45 -27.76 30.38
N LYS A 189 3.40 -27.51 31.16
CA LYS A 189 1.99 -27.71 30.74
C LYS A 189 1.44 -26.57 29.86
N ARG A 190 2.28 -25.60 29.49
CA ARG A 190 1.88 -24.34 28.83
C ARG A 190 2.78 -24.04 27.65
N ASN A 191 2.19 -23.52 26.57
CA ASN A 191 2.96 -22.94 25.46
C ASN A 191 3.98 -21.91 25.97
N LYS A 192 5.19 -22.01 25.43
CA LYS A 192 6.26 -21.03 25.61
C LYS A 192 6.21 -20.01 24.47
N ARG A 193 7.11 -19.04 24.51
CA ARG A 193 7.20 -18.02 23.46
C ARG A 193 7.64 -18.70 22.16
N ASP A 194 6.89 -18.44 21.08
CA ASP A 194 7.12 -19.01 19.76
C ASP A 194 7.03 -20.55 19.70
N ASP A 195 6.45 -21.19 20.72
CA ASP A 195 6.20 -22.64 20.80
C ASP A 195 4.72 -22.89 21.11
N TYR A 196 4.01 -23.47 20.13
CA TYR A 196 2.58 -23.71 20.17
C TYR A 196 2.23 -25.20 20.36
N THR A 197 3.21 -26.05 20.66
CA THR A 197 3.07 -27.52 20.74
C THR A 197 2.01 -27.99 21.72
N ASN A 198 1.74 -27.25 22.81
CA ASN A 198 0.76 -27.64 23.84
C ASN A 198 -0.58 -26.90 23.64
N SER A 199 -1.03 -26.80 22.39
CA SER A 199 -2.33 -26.23 22.00
C SER A 199 -3.34 -27.32 21.71
N PHE A 200 -4.50 -27.27 22.35
CA PHE A 200 -5.59 -28.25 22.19
C PHE A 200 -6.84 -27.60 21.63
N ALA A 201 -7.68 -28.40 20.97
CA ALA A 201 -8.95 -27.94 20.43
C ALA A 201 -9.91 -27.62 21.58
N ARG A 202 -10.87 -26.74 21.33
CA ARG A 202 -11.89 -26.43 22.34
C ARG A 202 -12.76 -27.66 22.63
N ASP A 203 -13.01 -28.48 21.61
CA ASP A 203 -13.84 -29.67 21.73
C ASP A 203 -13.19 -30.67 22.70
N ASP A 204 -11.85 -30.81 22.70
CA ASP A 204 -11.13 -31.62 23.70
C ASP A 204 -11.40 -31.17 25.15
N PHE A 205 -11.46 -29.85 25.39
CA PHE A 205 -11.81 -29.30 26.70
C PHE A 205 -13.31 -29.41 27.01
N LEU A 206 -14.17 -29.49 26.00
CA LEU A 206 -15.60 -29.70 26.18
C LEU A 206 -15.85 -31.14 26.62
N CYS A 207 -15.26 -32.14 25.95
CA CYS A 207 -15.33 -33.54 26.36
C CYS A 207 -14.86 -33.73 27.80
N GLU A 208 -13.74 -33.09 28.17
CA GLU A 208 -13.25 -33.12 29.55
C GLU A 208 -14.24 -32.48 30.53
N LEU A 209 -14.79 -31.31 30.19
CA LEU A 209 -15.73 -30.62 31.05
C LEU A 209 -17.00 -31.43 31.26
N GLU A 210 -17.55 -32.04 30.21
CA GLU A 210 -18.72 -32.92 30.28
C GLU A 210 -18.43 -34.14 31.16
N ALA A 211 -17.27 -34.76 31.02
CA ALA A 211 -16.86 -35.90 31.87
C ALA A 211 -16.74 -35.51 33.35
N ILE A 212 -16.11 -34.37 33.65
CA ILE A 212 -16.01 -33.84 35.02
C ILE A 212 -17.40 -33.57 35.59
N ILE A 213 -18.26 -32.87 34.84
CA ILE A 213 -19.61 -32.54 35.29
C ILE A 213 -20.43 -33.82 35.56
N LYS A 214 -20.34 -34.81 34.67
CA LYS A 214 -21.01 -36.11 34.83
C LYS A 214 -20.63 -36.78 36.15
N THR A 215 -19.35 -36.84 36.49
CA THR A 215 -18.89 -37.45 37.75
C THR A 215 -19.27 -36.59 38.97
N GLN A 216 -19.04 -35.27 38.90
CA GLN A 216 -19.28 -34.37 40.04
C GLN A 216 -20.77 -34.10 40.33
N ARG A 217 -21.68 -34.49 39.43
CA ARG A 217 -23.13 -34.53 39.70
C ARG A 217 -23.51 -35.52 40.81
N ASN A 218 -22.67 -36.49 41.13
CA ASN A 218 -22.91 -37.37 42.28
C ASN A 218 -22.48 -36.74 43.62
N TYR A 219 -21.81 -35.58 43.58
CA TYR A 219 -21.14 -34.95 44.72
C TYR A 219 -21.50 -33.46 44.84
N ALA A 220 -20.53 -32.56 44.69
CA ALA A 220 -20.68 -31.11 44.82
C ALA A 220 -21.74 -30.48 43.89
N LEU A 221 -22.15 -31.16 42.80
CA LEU A 221 -23.19 -30.69 41.88
C LEU A 221 -24.53 -31.45 42.00
N LYS A 222 -24.71 -32.29 43.03
CA LYS A 222 -25.90 -33.13 43.26
C LYS A 222 -27.22 -32.37 43.17
N ASN A 223 -27.29 -31.18 43.78
CA ASN A 223 -28.53 -30.40 43.89
C ASN A 223 -28.68 -29.35 42.78
N VAL A 224 -27.80 -29.36 41.77
CA VAL A 224 -27.80 -28.35 40.71
C VAL A 224 -28.68 -28.81 39.55
N PRO A 225 -29.67 -28.01 39.10
CA PRO A 225 -30.51 -28.36 37.97
C PRO A 225 -29.70 -28.54 36.69
N GLU A 226 -30.06 -29.54 35.88
CA GLU A 226 -29.40 -29.83 34.60
C GLU A 226 -29.46 -28.65 33.64
N GLN A 227 -30.58 -27.93 33.62
CA GLN A 227 -30.72 -26.70 32.86
C GLN A 227 -29.61 -25.70 33.26
N ALA A 228 -29.43 -25.41 34.55
CA ALA A 228 -28.42 -24.46 35.02
C ALA A 228 -26.99 -24.88 34.60
N ILE A 229 -26.69 -26.18 34.63
CA ILE A 229 -25.41 -26.73 34.13
C ILE A 229 -25.25 -26.49 32.63
N ASN A 230 -26.27 -26.80 31.83
CA ASN A 230 -26.25 -26.59 30.37
C ASN A 230 -26.06 -25.11 30.03
N GLU A 231 -26.73 -24.21 30.77
CA GLU A 231 -26.58 -22.77 30.64
C GLU A 231 -25.15 -22.29 30.96
N LEU A 232 -24.52 -22.86 31.98
CA LEU A 232 -23.14 -22.57 32.33
C LEU A 232 -22.17 -23.01 31.22
N ILE A 233 -22.38 -24.19 30.63
CA ILE A 233 -21.44 -24.78 29.66
C ILE A 233 -21.63 -24.17 28.27
N TYR A 234 -22.85 -24.22 27.74
CA TYR A 234 -23.18 -23.87 26.35
C TYR A 234 -23.81 -22.48 26.20
N GLY A 235 -24.52 -22.01 27.24
CA GLY A 235 -25.33 -20.80 27.21
C GLY A 235 -26.80 -21.10 26.87
N ILE A 236 -27.66 -20.10 27.06
CA ILE A 236 -29.07 -20.10 26.60
C ILE A 236 -29.13 -19.39 25.25
N ASP A 237 -30.00 -19.83 24.36
CA ASP A 237 -30.47 -19.06 23.21
C ASP A 237 -32.00 -19.17 23.12
N ASP A 238 -32.71 -18.20 23.69
CA ASP A 238 -34.19 -18.15 23.76
C ASP A 238 -34.80 -17.20 22.73
N GLY A 239 -34.00 -16.74 21.76
CA GLY A 239 -34.40 -15.77 20.74
C GLY A 239 -34.43 -14.30 21.22
N GLN A 240 -34.36 -14.04 22.53
CA GLN A 240 -34.29 -12.68 23.09
C GLN A 240 -32.91 -12.34 23.65
N VAL A 241 -32.26 -13.27 24.35
CA VAL A 241 -30.96 -13.08 24.99
C VAL A 241 -30.10 -14.34 24.90
N THR A 242 -29.08 -14.33 24.05
CA THR A 242 -28.06 -15.38 24.11
C THR A 242 -27.14 -15.15 25.32
N ASN A 243 -26.99 -16.13 26.24
CA ASN A 243 -26.02 -16.04 27.34
C ASN A 243 -24.59 -16.20 26.80
N VAL A 244 -24.03 -15.08 26.38
CA VAL A 244 -22.69 -14.99 25.77
C VAL A 244 -21.52 -15.21 26.75
N SER A 245 -21.81 -15.47 28.02
CA SER A 245 -20.82 -15.61 29.10
C SER A 245 -20.53 -17.07 29.47
N ALA A 246 -21.21 -18.05 28.86
CA ALA A 246 -20.99 -19.47 29.11
C ALA A 246 -19.55 -19.95 28.81
N ILE A 247 -19.20 -21.11 29.37
CA ILE A 247 -17.83 -21.64 29.37
C ILE A 247 -17.34 -21.87 27.94
N MET A 248 -18.11 -22.58 27.11
CA MET A 248 -17.71 -22.98 25.76
C MET A 248 -18.25 -22.08 24.65
N TYR A 249 -19.22 -21.21 24.96
CA TYR A 249 -19.79 -20.26 23.99
C TYR A 249 -18.75 -19.33 23.35
N GLN A 250 -18.80 -19.20 22.03
CA GLN A 250 -18.00 -18.23 21.26
C GLN A 250 -18.90 -17.44 20.32
N ARG A 251 -18.85 -16.11 20.44
CA ARG A 251 -19.48 -15.23 19.46
C ARG A 251 -18.95 -15.53 18.05
N PRO A 252 -19.81 -15.55 17.03
CA PRO A 252 -19.40 -15.73 15.64
C PRO A 252 -18.30 -14.75 15.24
N PHE A 253 -17.31 -15.23 14.50
CA PHE A 253 -16.19 -14.42 14.03
C PHE A 253 -16.64 -13.35 13.03
N MET A 254 -17.49 -13.75 12.09
CA MET A 254 -18.15 -12.91 11.09
C MET A 254 -19.57 -13.43 10.94
N THR A 255 -20.55 -12.52 10.91
CA THR A 255 -21.95 -12.85 10.61
C THR A 255 -22.26 -12.44 9.17
N LYS A 256 -23.31 -13.03 8.60
CA LYS A 256 -23.81 -12.68 7.27
C LYS A 256 -24.12 -11.19 7.16
N GLU A 257 -24.82 -10.61 8.14
CA GLU A 257 -25.22 -9.20 8.11
C GLU A 257 -23.99 -8.28 8.07
N LEU A 258 -22.90 -8.64 8.75
CA LEU A 258 -21.65 -7.89 8.69
C LEU A 258 -20.97 -8.01 7.33
N ILE A 259 -20.95 -9.21 6.74
CA ILE A 259 -20.40 -9.42 5.40
C ILE A 259 -21.21 -8.61 4.40
N GLU A 260 -22.52 -8.72 4.44
CA GLU A 260 -23.45 -7.98 3.59
C GLU A 260 -23.31 -6.46 3.69
N LYS A 261 -23.07 -5.91 4.89
CA LYS A 261 -22.77 -4.48 5.08
C LYS A 261 -21.45 -4.04 4.44
N MET A 262 -20.51 -4.96 4.24
CA MET A 262 -19.24 -4.72 3.56
C MET A 262 -19.30 -4.98 2.06
N VAL A 263 -20.35 -5.62 1.56
CA VAL A 263 -20.55 -5.84 0.12
C VAL A 263 -20.91 -4.50 -0.53
N GLY A 264 -20.15 -4.13 -1.56
CA GLY A 264 -20.44 -2.93 -2.35
C GLY A 264 -21.70 -3.08 -3.20
N LYS A 265 -22.24 -1.95 -3.67
CA LYS A 265 -23.37 -1.91 -4.61
C LYS A 265 -22.95 -2.28 -6.02
N CYS A 266 -23.90 -2.77 -6.82
CA CYS A 266 -23.72 -3.00 -8.25
C CYS A 266 -23.26 -1.71 -8.96
N THR A 267 -22.51 -1.86 -10.05
CA THR A 267 -22.13 -0.74 -10.93
C THR A 267 -23.33 -0.12 -11.64
N PHE A 268 -24.33 -0.92 -12.04
CA PHE A 268 -25.43 -0.48 -12.91
C PHE A 268 -26.81 -0.50 -12.25
N GLU A 269 -27.08 -1.48 -11.38
CA GLU A 269 -28.37 -1.62 -10.71
C GLU A 269 -28.32 -0.94 -9.33
N ASP A 270 -28.85 0.28 -9.24
CA ASP A 270 -28.90 1.02 -7.98
C ASP A 270 -29.70 0.26 -6.91
N GLY A 271 -29.16 0.21 -5.70
CA GLY A 271 -29.75 -0.53 -4.57
C GLY A 271 -29.35 -2.02 -4.50
N GLU A 272 -28.92 -2.61 -5.62
CA GLU A 272 -28.53 -4.03 -5.66
C GLU A 272 -27.12 -4.27 -5.09
N LYS A 273 -26.97 -5.38 -4.36
CA LYS A 273 -25.64 -5.84 -3.89
C LYS A 273 -24.91 -6.58 -5.00
N ARG A 274 -23.57 -6.51 -4.98
CA ARG A 274 -22.71 -7.30 -5.87
C ARG A 274 -22.92 -8.80 -5.66
N ALA A 275 -22.86 -9.57 -6.74
CA ALA A 275 -22.91 -11.03 -6.73
C ALA A 275 -21.60 -11.63 -6.19
N PRO A 276 -21.64 -12.78 -5.49
CA PRO A 276 -20.45 -13.57 -5.23
C PRO A 276 -19.73 -13.93 -6.53
N LYS A 277 -18.39 -13.90 -6.56
CA LYS A 277 -17.62 -14.38 -7.72
C LYS A 277 -17.80 -15.88 -7.98
N ALA A 278 -18.19 -16.60 -6.94
CA ALA A 278 -18.48 -18.03 -6.96
C ALA A 278 -19.92 -18.35 -7.40
N SER A 279 -20.75 -17.33 -7.66
CA SER A 279 -22.11 -17.57 -8.15
C SER A 279 -22.04 -18.08 -9.59
N TYR A 280 -22.97 -18.96 -9.97
CA TYR A 280 -23.05 -19.50 -11.33
C TYR A 280 -23.13 -18.38 -12.36
N SER A 281 -24.01 -17.38 -12.16
CA SER A 281 -24.13 -16.26 -13.11
C SER A 281 -22.81 -15.50 -13.29
N PHE A 282 -22.01 -15.33 -12.23
CA PHE A 282 -20.74 -14.61 -12.32
C PHE A 282 -19.64 -15.47 -12.97
N GLU A 283 -19.58 -16.76 -12.66
CA GLU A 283 -18.64 -17.69 -13.29
C GLU A 283 -18.92 -17.84 -14.79
N VAL A 284 -20.19 -18.00 -15.18
CA VAL A 284 -20.62 -18.08 -16.59
C VAL A 284 -20.34 -16.76 -17.31
N PHE A 285 -20.78 -15.62 -16.76
CA PHE A 285 -20.47 -14.30 -17.32
C PHE A 285 -18.98 -14.13 -17.59
N ARG A 286 -18.14 -14.48 -16.61
CA ARG A 286 -16.69 -14.35 -16.73
C ARG A 286 -16.14 -15.28 -17.81
N LEU A 287 -16.54 -16.55 -17.81
CA LEU A 287 -16.06 -17.54 -18.77
C LEU A 287 -16.50 -17.18 -20.19
N ALA A 288 -17.77 -16.82 -20.37
CA ALA A 288 -18.32 -16.35 -21.65
C ALA A 288 -17.59 -15.11 -22.16
N SER A 289 -17.35 -14.12 -21.28
CA SER A 289 -16.56 -12.93 -21.63
C SER A 289 -15.11 -13.27 -22.00
N ASP A 290 -14.49 -14.25 -21.33
CA ASP A 290 -13.14 -14.69 -21.64
C ASP A 290 -13.12 -15.43 -23.00
N LEU A 291 -14.15 -16.22 -23.32
CA LEU A 291 -14.30 -16.95 -24.58
C LEU A 291 -14.62 -16.04 -25.76
N SER A 292 -15.47 -15.02 -25.60
CA SER A 292 -15.81 -14.08 -26.69
C SER A 292 -14.62 -13.21 -27.13
N HIS A 293 -13.64 -13.03 -26.24
CA HIS A 293 -12.37 -12.37 -26.55
C HIS A 293 -11.26 -13.33 -26.99
N LEU A 294 -11.49 -14.65 -26.95
CA LEU A 294 -10.49 -15.64 -27.32
C LEU A 294 -10.32 -15.68 -28.84
N VAL A 295 -9.06 -15.59 -29.27
CA VAL A 295 -8.67 -15.63 -30.68
C VAL A 295 -7.66 -16.74 -30.89
N PHE A 296 -7.86 -17.51 -31.95
CA PHE A 296 -6.94 -18.52 -32.46
C PHE A 296 -6.29 -18.04 -33.76
N ILE A 297 -5.03 -18.41 -33.97
CA ILE A 297 -4.24 -18.06 -35.17
C ILE A 297 -3.49 -19.30 -35.68
N PRO A 298 -3.13 -19.40 -36.96
CA PRO A 298 -2.34 -20.51 -37.47
C PRO A 298 -0.99 -20.65 -36.74
N ARG A 299 -0.50 -21.89 -36.56
CA ARG A 299 0.76 -22.21 -35.87
C ARG A 299 1.99 -21.57 -36.52
N ASP A 300 1.99 -21.55 -37.84
CA ASP A 300 3.05 -21.01 -38.69
C ASP A 300 2.94 -19.49 -38.88
N ALA A 301 1.80 -18.89 -38.53
CA ALA A 301 1.56 -17.46 -38.65
C ALA A 301 1.95 -16.70 -37.38
N SER A 302 2.71 -15.62 -37.54
CA SER A 302 2.86 -14.65 -36.45
C SER A 302 1.51 -14.01 -36.11
N LYS A 303 1.33 -13.56 -34.85
CA LYS A 303 0.12 -12.82 -34.42
C LYS A 303 -0.26 -11.64 -35.32
N ARG A 304 0.75 -11.10 -36.00
CA ARG A 304 0.64 -9.94 -36.86
C ARG A 304 0.23 -10.32 -38.28
N GLN A 305 0.85 -11.36 -38.83
CA GLN A 305 0.48 -11.94 -40.11
C GLN A 305 -0.97 -12.43 -40.08
N ALA A 306 -1.35 -13.17 -39.04
CA ALA A 306 -2.72 -13.65 -38.87
C ALA A 306 -3.74 -12.51 -38.85
N LYS A 307 -3.39 -11.35 -38.27
CA LYS A 307 -4.26 -10.18 -38.28
C LYS A 307 -4.35 -9.51 -39.64
N ARG A 308 -3.22 -9.34 -40.34
CA ARG A 308 -3.14 -8.69 -41.65
C ARG A 308 -3.89 -9.49 -42.71
N ASP A 309 -3.71 -10.81 -42.69
CA ASP A 309 -4.23 -11.74 -43.69
C ASP A 309 -5.61 -12.29 -43.26
N ASN A 310 -6.21 -11.73 -42.21
CA ASN A 310 -7.52 -12.07 -41.64
C ASN A 310 -7.71 -13.56 -41.32
N LEU A 311 -6.65 -14.21 -40.80
CA LEU A 311 -6.60 -15.61 -40.39
C LEU A 311 -6.97 -15.81 -38.91
N GLU A 312 -7.52 -14.77 -38.25
CA GLU A 312 -7.94 -14.84 -36.84
C GLU A 312 -9.30 -15.54 -36.71
N ILE A 313 -9.32 -16.68 -36.02
CA ILE A 313 -10.56 -17.40 -35.71
C ILE A 313 -11.05 -17.02 -34.32
N ARG A 314 -12.32 -16.61 -34.23
CA ARG A 314 -13.06 -16.42 -32.98
C ARG A 314 -14.12 -17.50 -32.83
N LEU A 315 -14.54 -17.73 -31.60
CA LEU A 315 -15.61 -18.69 -31.33
C LEU A 315 -16.95 -18.10 -31.74
N SER A 316 -17.78 -18.91 -32.41
CA SER A 316 -19.19 -18.60 -32.64
C SER A 316 -20.00 -18.74 -31.34
N PRO A 317 -21.21 -18.15 -31.25
CA PRO A 317 -22.11 -18.34 -30.12
C PRO A 317 -22.34 -19.82 -29.74
N GLU A 318 -22.51 -20.68 -30.74
CA GLU A 318 -22.72 -22.13 -30.56
C GLU A 318 -21.47 -22.79 -29.97
N GLN A 319 -20.28 -22.41 -30.44
CA GLN A 319 -19.01 -22.91 -29.90
C GLN A 319 -18.78 -22.43 -28.46
N ILE A 320 -19.12 -21.17 -28.15
CA ILE A 320 -19.05 -20.64 -26.78
C ILE A 320 -19.96 -21.46 -25.85
N SER A 321 -21.22 -21.69 -26.26
CA SER A 321 -22.17 -22.50 -25.48
C SER A 321 -21.64 -23.91 -25.24
N LYS A 322 -21.14 -24.57 -26.29
CA LYS A 322 -20.57 -25.93 -26.20
C LYS A 322 -19.40 -26.01 -25.22
N VAL A 323 -18.52 -25.00 -25.21
CA VAL A 323 -17.39 -24.94 -24.26
C VAL A 323 -17.88 -24.73 -22.83
N ILE A 324 -18.89 -23.89 -22.61
CA ILE A 324 -19.49 -23.66 -21.29
C ILE A 324 -20.14 -24.95 -20.75
N ASP A 325 -20.82 -25.72 -21.59
CA ASP A 325 -21.41 -27.00 -21.18
C ASP A 325 -20.33 -28.01 -20.77
N VAL A 326 -19.22 -28.08 -21.51
CA VAL A 326 -18.06 -28.90 -21.09
C VAL A 326 -17.49 -28.40 -19.75
N ALA A 327 -17.48 -27.09 -19.48
CA ALA A 327 -17.00 -26.54 -18.22
C ALA A 327 -17.85 -26.93 -16.99
N LYS A 328 -19.11 -27.33 -17.18
CA LYS A 328 -19.95 -27.91 -16.10
C LYS A 328 -19.46 -29.31 -15.69
N SER A 329 -18.71 -29.97 -16.56
CA SER A 329 -18.21 -31.33 -16.31
C SER A 329 -16.79 -31.36 -15.69
N GLN A 330 -16.02 -30.27 -15.79
CA GLN A 330 -14.59 -30.21 -15.47
C GLN A 330 -14.20 -28.96 -14.67
N ASN A 331 -13.42 -29.13 -13.59
CA ASN A 331 -12.99 -28.04 -12.70
C ASN A 331 -12.27 -26.89 -13.42
N ASN A 332 -11.48 -27.19 -14.45
CA ASN A 332 -10.73 -26.23 -15.24
C ASN A 332 -10.55 -26.74 -16.67
N LEU A 333 -10.65 -25.84 -17.63
CA LEU A 333 -10.32 -26.08 -19.02
C LEU A 333 -8.93 -25.53 -19.33
N THR A 334 -8.16 -26.26 -20.14
CA THR A 334 -6.96 -25.74 -20.78
C THR A 334 -7.31 -25.07 -22.11
N TYR A 335 -6.40 -24.25 -22.66
CA TYR A 335 -6.58 -23.68 -23.99
C TYR A 335 -6.74 -24.78 -25.06
N LYS A 336 -5.97 -25.87 -24.95
CA LYS A 336 -6.10 -27.08 -25.77
C LYS A 336 -7.51 -27.64 -25.72
N LYS A 337 -8.08 -27.76 -24.52
CA LYS A 337 -9.43 -28.31 -24.34
C LYS A 337 -10.48 -27.41 -24.98
N VAL A 338 -10.39 -26.09 -24.78
CA VAL A 338 -11.30 -25.12 -25.42
C VAL A 338 -11.24 -25.25 -26.94
N ARG A 339 -10.05 -25.29 -27.53
CA ARG A 339 -9.84 -25.47 -28.98
C ARG A 339 -10.51 -26.73 -29.51
N SER A 340 -10.17 -27.88 -28.91
CA SER A 340 -10.72 -29.18 -29.32
C SER A 340 -12.25 -29.25 -29.17
N THR A 341 -12.81 -28.68 -28.11
CA THR A 341 -14.27 -28.65 -27.88
C THR A 341 -14.99 -27.76 -28.89
N ALA A 342 -14.39 -26.62 -29.25
CA ALA A 342 -14.90 -25.72 -30.28
C ALA A 342 -14.78 -26.30 -31.71
N GLY A 343 -14.05 -27.41 -31.90
CA GLY A 343 -13.84 -28.01 -33.22
C GLY A 343 -12.84 -27.24 -34.08
N ILE A 344 -11.96 -26.45 -33.47
CA ILE A 344 -10.92 -25.70 -34.18
C ILE A 344 -9.73 -26.64 -34.46
N SER A 345 -9.22 -26.63 -35.71
CA SER A 345 -8.10 -27.48 -36.15
C SER A 345 -6.88 -27.36 -35.24
N GLU A 346 -6.09 -28.43 -35.16
CA GLU A 346 -4.82 -28.44 -34.45
C GLU A 346 -3.81 -27.46 -35.02
N ASP A 347 -3.97 -27.07 -36.30
CA ASP A 347 -3.13 -26.07 -36.98
C ASP A 347 -3.29 -24.66 -36.42
N TYR A 348 -4.29 -24.44 -35.56
CA TYR A 348 -4.54 -23.16 -34.91
C TYR A 348 -4.20 -23.22 -33.43
N VAL A 349 -3.59 -22.16 -32.92
CA VAL A 349 -3.13 -22.01 -31.54
C VAL A 349 -3.67 -20.72 -30.92
N PRO A 350 -3.82 -20.65 -29.59
CA PRO A 350 -4.31 -19.44 -28.94
C PRO A 350 -3.36 -18.27 -29.20
N LYS A 351 -3.90 -17.16 -29.70
CA LYS A 351 -3.15 -15.93 -29.95
C LYS A 351 -2.49 -15.39 -28.68
N ASP A 352 -3.21 -15.45 -27.56
CA ASP A 352 -2.74 -14.98 -26.27
C ASP A 352 -3.12 -15.96 -25.15
N VAL A 353 -2.11 -16.31 -24.33
CA VAL A 353 -2.28 -17.21 -23.19
C VAL A 353 -1.99 -16.52 -21.86
N ARG A 354 -2.76 -16.86 -20.84
CA ARG A 354 -2.53 -16.41 -19.47
C ARG A 354 -1.48 -17.31 -18.78
N GLY A 355 -0.59 -16.70 -18.02
CA GLY A 355 0.44 -17.41 -17.25
C GLY A 355 1.72 -17.72 -18.03
N LYS A 356 2.72 -18.26 -17.33
CA LYS A 356 3.97 -18.73 -17.95
C LYS A 356 3.66 -20.04 -18.69
N LYS A 357 4.11 -20.15 -19.95
CA LYS A 357 4.04 -21.39 -20.74
C LYS A 357 4.80 -22.51 -20.03
N LYS A 358 4.29 -23.73 -20.11
CA LYS A 358 4.94 -24.91 -19.54
C LYS A 358 6.10 -25.34 -20.44
N GLU A 359 7.05 -26.06 -19.86
CA GLU A 359 8.17 -26.65 -20.60
C GLU A 359 7.63 -27.67 -21.61
N GLY A 360 8.07 -27.58 -22.87
CA GLY A 360 7.52 -28.38 -23.98
C GLY A 360 6.21 -27.88 -24.60
N ASP A 361 5.57 -26.84 -24.04
CA ASP A 361 4.34 -26.24 -24.56
C ASP A 361 4.63 -24.87 -25.20
N GLU A 362 5.11 -24.91 -26.44
CA GLU A 362 5.54 -23.72 -27.18
C GLU A 362 4.45 -22.65 -27.27
N PHE A 363 3.18 -23.04 -27.35
CA PHE A 363 2.06 -22.12 -27.58
C PHE A 363 1.26 -21.80 -26.31
N GLY A 364 1.49 -22.52 -25.21
CA GLY A 364 0.75 -22.34 -23.97
C GLY A 364 -0.62 -23.02 -23.96
N GLU A 365 -0.82 -24.04 -24.79
CA GLU A 365 -2.09 -24.77 -24.92
C GLU A 365 -2.44 -25.55 -23.65
N ASP A 366 -1.45 -25.98 -22.86
CA ASP A 366 -1.62 -26.70 -21.60
C ASP A 366 -1.81 -25.77 -20.40
N ASN A 367 -1.76 -24.45 -20.62
CA ASN A 367 -2.10 -23.48 -19.59
C ASN A 367 -3.59 -23.55 -19.27
N THR A 368 -3.94 -23.33 -18.00
CA THR A 368 -5.33 -23.21 -17.59
C THR A 368 -5.95 -21.94 -18.17
N PHE A 369 -7.03 -22.10 -18.93
CA PHE A 369 -7.84 -21.00 -19.45
C PHE A 369 -8.78 -20.44 -18.37
N GLY A 370 -9.64 -21.31 -17.84
CA GLY A 370 -10.73 -20.95 -16.92
C GLY A 370 -11.69 -22.11 -16.73
N GLY A 371 -12.77 -21.89 -15.98
CA GLY A 371 -13.79 -22.90 -15.72
C GLY A 371 -14.79 -22.43 -14.65
N LEU A 372 -15.80 -23.26 -14.39
CA LEU A 372 -16.84 -23.01 -13.39
C LEU A 372 -16.44 -23.67 -12.06
N LYS A 373 -15.46 -23.09 -11.36
CA LYS A 373 -14.80 -23.76 -10.23
C LYS A 373 -15.74 -23.98 -9.07
N ALA A 374 -16.49 -22.94 -8.69
CA ALA A 374 -17.42 -23.03 -7.58
C ALA A 374 -18.61 -23.95 -7.90
N TYR A 375 -19.13 -23.87 -9.12
CA TYR A 375 -20.12 -24.83 -9.61
C TYR A 375 -19.63 -26.28 -9.49
N ASN A 376 -18.41 -26.56 -9.96
CA ASN A 376 -17.86 -27.92 -9.90
C ASN A 376 -17.49 -28.37 -8.48
N ASP A 377 -17.12 -27.47 -7.58
CA ASP A 377 -16.94 -27.80 -6.15
C ASP A 377 -18.26 -28.31 -5.55
N ILE A 378 -19.39 -27.65 -5.87
CA ILE A 378 -20.73 -28.07 -5.42
C ILE A 378 -21.11 -29.40 -6.08
N ARG A 379 -20.94 -29.52 -7.40
CA ARG A 379 -21.21 -30.75 -8.15
C ARG A 379 -20.42 -31.95 -7.62
N SER A 380 -19.12 -31.75 -7.40
CA SER A 380 -18.21 -32.81 -6.91
C SER A 380 -18.55 -33.23 -5.49
N ALA A 381 -19.00 -32.32 -4.63
CA ALA A 381 -19.46 -32.65 -3.29
C ALA A 381 -20.72 -33.53 -3.32
N LEU A 382 -21.58 -33.36 -4.33
CA LEU A 382 -22.84 -34.08 -4.49
C LEU A 382 -22.78 -35.23 -5.51
N LYS A 383 -21.57 -35.65 -5.92
CA LYS A 383 -21.39 -36.72 -6.92
C LYS A 383 -22.08 -38.03 -6.54
N ASP A 384 -22.17 -38.32 -5.24
CA ASP A 384 -22.78 -39.54 -4.69
C ASP A 384 -24.30 -39.37 -4.46
N LEU A 385 -24.88 -38.26 -4.90
CA LEU A 385 -26.30 -37.88 -4.77
C LEU A 385 -26.85 -37.32 -6.10
N PRO A 386 -26.86 -38.10 -7.20
CA PRO A 386 -27.19 -37.61 -8.55
C PRO A 386 -28.63 -37.10 -8.66
N GLU A 387 -29.59 -37.72 -7.97
CA GLU A 387 -30.99 -37.28 -7.94
C GLU A 387 -31.16 -35.90 -7.28
N VAL A 388 -30.36 -35.62 -6.25
CA VAL A 388 -30.35 -34.30 -5.59
C VAL A 388 -29.73 -33.27 -6.52
N TRP A 389 -28.60 -33.62 -7.16
CA TRP A 389 -27.95 -32.75 -8.13
C TRP A 389 -28.90 -32.32 -9.25
N ALA A 390 -29.63 -33.28 -9.86
CA ALA A 390 -30.59 -33.00 -10.93
C ALA A 390 -31.68 -31.98 -10.53
N LYS A 391 -32.10 -31.96 -9.26
CA LYS A 391 -33.09 -31.00 -8.76
C LYS A 391 -32.52 -29.59 -8.55
N ILE A 392 -31.23 -29.48 -8.24
CA ILE A 392 -30.61 -28.20 -7.84
C ILE A 392 -29.69 -27.60 -8.90
N ASP A 393 -29.42 -28.31 -10.01
CA ASP A 393 -28.61 -27.85 -11.14
C ASP A 393 -29.36 -26.80 -11.98
N ASN A 394 -29.70 -25.68 -11.34
CA ASN A 394 -30.28 -24.51 -11.96
C ASN A 394 -29.61 -23.25 -11.40
N GLU A 395 -29.59 -22.19 -12.20
CA GLU A 395 -28.88 -20.95 -11.89
C GLU A 395 -29.30 -20.36 -10.53
N SER A 396 -30.59 -20.34 -10.22
CA SER A 396 -31.12 -19.72 -9.00
C SER A 396 -30.60 -20.41 -7.75
N VAL A 397 -30.74 -21.75 -7.68
CA VAL A 397 -30.35 -22.53 -6.50
C VAL A 397 -28.82 -22.55 -6.34
N ILE A 398 -28.05 -22.71 -7.42
CA ILE A 398 -26.58 -22.69 -7.33
C ILE A 398 -26.08 -21.29 -6.90
N ASN A 399 -26.67 -20.21 -7.39
CA ASN A 399 -26.36 -18.87 -6.92
C ASN A 399 -26.64 -18.69 -5.42
N GLN A 400 -27.76 -19.23 -4.93
CA GLN A 400 -28.12 -19.20 -3.52
C GLN A 400 -27.10 -19.99 -2.67
N ILE A 401 -26.75 -21.22 -3.06
CA ILE A 401 -25.72 -22.02 -2.37
C ILE A 401 -24.38 -21.27 -2.36
N ALA A 402 -23.96 -20.72 -3.49
CA ALA A 402 -22.74 -19.93 -3.57
C ALA A 402 -22.77 -18.68 -2.69
N TYR A 403 -23.93 -18.02 -2.59
CA TYR A 403 -24.15 -16.89 -1.69
C TYR A 403 -24.04 -17.29 -0.22
N ILE A 404 -24.68 -18.40 0.18
CA ILE A 404 -24.62 -18.96 1.53
C ILE A 404 -23.16 -19.28 1.88
N LEU A 405 -22.45 -20.05 1.07
CA LEU A 405 -21.04 -20.40 1.31
C LEU A 405 -20.11 -19.17 1.33
N THR A 406 -20.47 -18.11 0.59
CA THR A 406 -19.69 -16.86 0.55
C THR A 406 -19.96 -15.97 1.77
N THR A 407 -21.18 -15.94 2.29
CA THR A 407 -21.60 -15.04 3.37
C THR A 407 -21.59 -15.69 4.75
N GLN A 408 -21.87 -16.99 4.85
CA GLN A 408 -21.77 -17.74 6.09
C GLN A 408 -20.35 -18.28 6.30
N LYS A 409 -19.87 -18.21 7.54
CA LYS A 409 -18.49 -18.58 7.91
C LYS A 409 -18.40 -19.59 9.04
N ALA A 410 -19.54 -20.07 9.54
CA ALA A 410 -19.66 -21.14 10.51
C ALA A 410 -20.49 -22.27 9.91
N ASP A 411 -20.13 -23.52 10.20
CA ASP A 411 -20.79 -24.69 9.64
C ASP A 411 -22.28 -24.73 10.05
N GLU A 412 -22.60 -24.33 11.29
CA GLU A 412 -23.98 -24.25 11.79
C GLU A 412 -24.82 -23.20 11.05
N GLY A 413 -24.22 -22.04 10.74
CA GLY A 413 -24.89 -20.97 9.99
C GLY A 413 -25.09 -21.33 8.51
N ILE A 414 -24.18 -22.10 7.92
CA ILE A 414 -24.36 -22.66 6.57
C ILE A 414 -25.54 -23.64 6.59
N ARG A 415 -25.58 -24.56 7.55
CA ARG A 415 -26.65 -25.56 7.67
C ARG A 415 -28.03 -24.91 7.77
N ALA A 416 -28.19 -23.95 8.67
CA ALA A 416 -29.45 -23.26 8.90
C ALA A 416 -30.00 -22.54 7.64
N GLU A 417 -29.13 -21.96 6.80
CA GLU A 417 -29.59 -21.36 5.55
C GLU A 417 -29.86 -22.39 4.46
N LEU A 418 -29.13 -23.51 4.44
CA LEU A 418 -29.42 -24.61 3.51
C LEU A 418 -30.74 -25.32 3.84
N ASP A 419 -31.27 -25.21 5.06
CA ASP A 419 -32.60 -25.73 5.41
C ASP A 419 -33.74 -25.05 4.66
N SER A 420 -33.51 -23.83 4.16
CA SER A 420 -34.48 -23.14 3.28
C SER A 420 -34.52 -23.70 1.85
N LEU A 421 -33.59 -24.60 1.50
CA LEU A 421 -33.49 -25.23 0.19
C LEU A 421 -34.00 -26.68 0.26
N PRO A 422 -34.56 -27.22 -0.85
CA PRO A 422 -35.04 -28.61 -0.90
C PRO A 422 -33.88 -29.62 -1.00
N LEU A 423 -33.03 -29.64 0.03
CA LEU A 423 -31.83 -30.48 0.13
C LEU A 423 -32.01 -31.53 1.25
N SER A 424 -31.58 -32.76 0.99
CA SER A 424 -31.49 -33.79 2.04
C SER A 424 -30.36 -33.47 3.02
N ASP A 425 -30.44 -33.97 4.26
CA ASP A 425 -29.38 -33.71 5.26
C ASP A 425 -28.01 -34.24 4.84
N LYS A 426 -27.97 -35.35 4.09
CA LYS A 426 -26.73 -35.89 3.50
C LYS A 426 -26.13 -34.93 2.48
N ALA A 427 -26.96 -34.26 1.67
CA ALA A 427 -26.50 -33.24 0.72
C ALA A 427 -25.98 -31.98 1.43
N LYS A 428 -26.68 -31.51 2.48
CA LYS A 428 -26.24 -30.36 3.29
C LYS A 428 -24.86 -30.61 3.90
N GLU A 429 -24.65 -31.79 4.49
CA GLU A 429 -23.35 -32.17 5.05
C GLU A 429 -22.23 -32.25 4.02
N ALA A 430 -22.54 -32.71 2.80
CA ALA A 430 -21.58 -32.70 1.70
C ALA A 430 -21.19 -31.27 1.31
N ILE A 431 -22.16 -30.35 1.19
CA ILE A 431 -21.93 -28.94 0.86
C ILE A 431 -21.12 -28.22 1.95
N ILE A 432 -21.41 -28.48 3.24
CA ILE A 432 -20.67 -27.89 4.37
C ILE A 432 -19.19 -28.31 4.36
N LYS A 433 -18.84 -29.46 3.78
CA LYS A 433 -17.45 -29.94 3.65
C LYS A 433 -16.69 -29.30 2.47
N ILE A 434 -17.33 -28.48 1.64
CA ILE A 434 -16.66 -27.79 0.53
C ILE A 434 -15.62 -26.80 1.06
N LYS A 435 -14.41 -26.84 0.50
CA LYS A 435 -13.33 -25.90 0.87
C LYS A 435 -13.74 -24.46 0.54
N PRO A 436 -13.52 -23.48 1.44
CA PRO A 436 -13.93 -22.09 1.21
C PRO A 436 -13.14 -21.35 0.12
N THR A 437 -12.15 -22.00 -0.50
CA THR A 437 -11.16 -21.39 -1.42
C THR A 437 -11.76 -20.48 -2.49
N ASN A 438 -12.88 -20.89 -3.08
CA ASN A 438 -13.57 -20.16 -4.14
C ASN A 438 -14.67 -19.21 -3.58
N PHE A 439 -15.20 -19.46 -2.38
CA PHE A 439 -16.36 -18.79 -1.78
C PHE A 439 -15.98 -17.65 -0.82
N LYS A 440 -15.26 -16.64 -1.33
CA LYS A 440 -14.66 -15.57 -0.49
C LYS A 440 -14.82 -14.13 -0.97
N ALA A 441 -15.25 -13.92 -2.21
CA ALA A 441 -15.19 -12.61 -2.84
C ALA A 441 -16.44 -12.29 -3.66
N PHE A 442 -16.69 -11.00 -3.83
CA PHE A 442 -17.79 -10.46 -4.64
C PHE A 442 -17.25 -9.83 -5.93
N GLY A 443 -18.07 -9.89 -6.98
CA GLY A 443 -17.84 -9.25 -8.27
C GLY A 443 -18.08 -7.74 -8.22
N HIS A 444 -18.27 -7.13 -9.38
CA HIS A 444 -18.66 -5.71 -9.52
C HIS A 444 -20.12 -5.53 -9.96
N LEU A 445 -20.76 -6.60 -10.43
CA LEU A 445 -22.16 -6.63 -10.88
C LEU A 445 -23.03 -7.43 -9.91
N SER A 446 -24.33 -7.16 -9.88
CA SER A 446 -25.35 -7.95 -9.17
C SER A 446 -25.80 -9.13 -10.03
N ILE A 447 -26.51 -10.09 -9.45
CA ILE A 447 -27.12 -11.20 -10.22
C ILE A 447 -28.08 -10.66 -11.28
N LYS A 448 -28.91 -9.68 -10.92
CA LYS A 448 -29.84 -9.00 -11.83
C LYS A 448 -29.14 -8.37 -13.04
N ALA A 449 -28.03 -7.67 -12.82
CA ALA A 449 -27.25 -7.09 -13.91
C ALA A 449 -26.61 -8.17 -14.79
N LEU A 450 -26.08 -9.24 -14.18
CA LEU A 450 -25.48 -10.36 -14.92
C LEU A 450 -26.51 -11.07 -15.79
N GLN A 451 -27.74 -11.26 -15.32
CA GLN A 451 -28.82 -11.91 -16.07
C GLN A 451 -29.25 -11.12 -17.29
N LYS A 452 -29.16 -9.78 -17.25
CA LYS A 452 -29.42 -8.93 -18.43
C LYS A 452 -28.25 -8.89 -19.42
N ILE A 453 -27.00 -8.96 -18.93
CA ILE A 453 -25.80 -8.79 -19.76
C ILE A 453 -25.33 -10.09 -20.40
N THR A 454 -25.34 -11.19 -19.63
CA THR A 454 -24.72 -12.47 -20.04
C THR A 454 -25.33 -13.08 -21.30
N PRO A 455 -26.66 -13.02 -21.54
CA PRO A 455 -27.24 -13.52 -22.79
C PRO A 455 -26.61 -12.88 -24.05
N HIS A 456 -26.42 -11.57 -24.05
CA HIS A 456 -25.78 -10.86 -25.17
C HIS A 456 -24.31 -11.24 -25.36
N ILE A 457 -23.60 -11.56 -24.27
CA ILE A 457 -22.21 -12.04 -24.37
C ILE A 457 -22.16 -13.45 -24.97
N LEU A 458 -23.13 -14.30 -24.62
CA LEU A 458 -23.27 -15.63 -25.21
C LEU A 458 -23.57 -15.57 -26.71
N GLU A 459 -24.28 -14.53 -27.16
CA GLU A 459 -24.47 -14.18 -28.58
C GLU A 459 -23.20 -13.63 -29.26
N GLY A 460 -22.05 -13.61 -28.57
CA GLY A 460 -20.76 -13.17 -29.10
C GLY A 460 -20.48 -11.68 -28.96
N MET A 461 -21.34 -10.91 -28.28
CA MET A 461 -21.07 -9.49 -28.02
C MET A 461 -19.93 -9.30 -27.03
N THR A 462 -19.18 -8.22 -27.22
CA THR A 462 -18.20 -7.75 -26.23
C THR A 462 -18.93 -7.13 -25.03
N TYR A 463 -18.30 -7.12 -23.86
CA TYR A 463 -18.93 -6.68 -22.60
C TYR A 463 -19.51 -5.25 -22.67
N ASP A 464 -18.81 -4.33 -23.32
CA ASP A 464 -19.26 -2.95 -23.54
C ASP A 464 -20.57 -2.90 -24.33
N LYS A 465 -20.62 -3.61 -25.48
CA LYS A 465 -21.81 -3.71 -26.32
C LYS A 465 -22.96 -4.40 -25.59
N ALA A 466 -22.66 -5.49 -24.89
CA ALA A 466 -23.66 -6.22 -24.08
C ALA A 466 -24.26 -5.34 -22.97
N CYS A 467 -23.47 -4.42 -22.38
CA CYS A 467 -23.99 -3.45 -21.43
C CYS A 467 -24.93 -2.43 -22.10
N GLU A 468 -24.52 -1.89 -23.25
CA GLU A 468 -25.33 -0.91 -24.01
C GLU A 468 -26.65 -1.53 -24.48
N THR A 469 -26.62 -2.75 -25.04
CA THR A 469 -27.81 -3.51 -25.44
C THR A 469 -28.72 -3.82 -24.24
N ALA A 470 -28.15 -4.12 -23.08
CA ALA A 470 -28.89 -4.32 -21.83
C ALA A 470 -29.47 -3.01 -21.22
N GLY A 471 -29.31 -1.87 -21.90
CA GLY A 471 -29.83 -0.56 -21.47
C GLY A 471 -28.96 0.16 -20.44
N TYR A 472 -27.68 -0.23 -20.30
CA TYR A 472 -26.76 0.40 -19.35
C TYR A 472 -25.79 1.37 -20.02
N ASP A 473 -25.55 2.51 -19.35
CA ASP A 473 -24.47 3.42 -19.72
C ASP A 473 -23.12 2.92 -19.18
N PHE A 474 -22.37 2.24 -20.04
CA PHE A 474 -21.03 1.72 -19.71
C PHE A 474 -20.04 2.82 -19.26
N LYS A 475 -20.23 4.07 -19.72
CA LYS A 475 -19.32 5.21 -19.46
C LYS A 475 -19.61 5.90 -18.13
N LYS A 476 -20.82 5.76 -17.57
CA LYS A 476 -21.24 6.37 -16.29
C LYS A 476 -20.80 5.55 -15.07
N GLN A 477 -19.51 5.27 -14.94
CA GLN A 477 -18.99 4.68 -13.71
C GLN A 477 -18.83 5.75 -12.62
N SER A 478 -19.63 5.66 -11.56
CA SER A 478 -19.50 6.55 -10.39
C SER A 478 -18.16 6.30 -9.67
N ALA A 479 -17.36 7.36 -9.53
CA ALA A 479 -16.08 7.30 -8.84
C ALA A 479 -16.31 7.62 -7.36
N SER A 480 -16.58 6.61 -6.54
CA SER A 480 -16.75 6.80 -5.10
C SER A 480 -15.43 6.59 -4.35
N LEU A 481 -15.08 7.54 -3.50
CA LEU A 481 -13.92 7.43 -2.60
C LEU A 481 -14.03 6.24 -1.62
N GLU A 482 -15.23 5.69 -1.43
CA GLU A 482 -15.46 4.48 -0.62
C GLU A 482 -14.89 3.22 -1.27
N GLN A 483 -14.76 3.19 -2.59
CA GLN A 483 -14.15 2.09 -3.33
C GLN A 483 -12.63 2.00 -3.09
N ILE A 484 -12.01 3.09 -2.63
CA ILE A 484 -10.58 3.15 -2.33
C ILE A 484 -10.32 2.66 -0.91
N THR A 485 -9.81 1.43 -0.81
CA THR A 485 -9.43 0.80 0.47
C THR A 485 -8.06 1.24 0.97
N ASN A 486 -7.16 1.66 0.08
CA ASN A 486 -5.81 2.10 0.44
C ASN A 486 -5.86 3.48 1.14
N PRO A 487 -5.49 3.57 2.44
CA PRO A 487 -5.58 4.81 3.19
C PRO A 487 -4.64 5.90 2.67
N VAL A 488 -3.48 5.53 2.10
CA VAL A 488 -2.50 6.48 1.52
C VAL A 488 -3.13 7.22 0.35
N VAL A 489 -3.71 6.46 -0.58
CA VAL A 489 -4.43 6.99 -1.74
C VAL A 489 -5.60 7.86 -1.29
N LYS A 490 -6.43 7.37 -0.36
CA LYS A 490 -7.59 8.12 0.15
C LYS A 490 -7.18 9.47 0.74
N ARG A 491 -6.08 9.52 1.51
CA ARG A 491 -5.56 10.77 2.07
C ARG A 491 -5.06 11.72 0.97
N ALA A 492 -4.32 11.22 -0.01
CA ALA A 492 -3.83 12.03 -1.12
C ALA A 492 -4.98 12.68 -1.88
N ILE A 493 -6.00 11.90 -2.31
CA ILE A 493 -7.18 12.41 -3.01
C ILE A 493 -7.93 13.44 -2.16
N THR A 494 -8.10 13.18 -0.86
CA THR A 494 -8.78 14.11 0.05
C THR A 494 -8.01 15.44 0.17
N GLN A 495 -6.67 15.40 0.25
CA GLN A 495 -5.87 16.63 0.30
C GLN A 495 -5.90 17.36 -1.04
N THR A 496 -5.85 16.65 -2.18
CA THR A 496 -6.03 17.24 -3.50
C THR A 496 -7.35 17.99 -3.60
N LEU A 497 -8.47 17.36 -3.21
CA LEU A 497 -9.78 18.01 -3.23
C LEU A 497 -9.80 19.27 -2.35
N LYS A 498 -9.15 19.25 -1.18
CA LYS A 498 -9.04 20.45 -0.32
C LYS A 498 -8.26 21.58 -1.00
N VAL A 499 -7.18 21.27 -1.73
CA VAL A 499 -6.40 22.24 -2.51
C VAL A 499 -7.28 22.82 -3.62
N VAL A 500 -7.94 21.96 -4.41
CA VAL A 500 -8.83 22.38 -5.50
C VAL A 500 -9.95 23.30 -4.97
N ARG A 501 -10.64 22.91 -3.90
CA ARG A 501 -11.71 23.73 -3.28
C ARG A 501 -11.19 25.04 -2.66
N ALA A 502 -9.94 25.11 -2.25
CA ALA A 502 -9.34 26.34 -1.76
C ALA A 502 -9.00 27.30 -2.91
N ILE A 503 -8.46 26.77 -4.01
CA ILE A 503 -8.22 27.49 -5.26
C ILE A 503 -9.54 28.01 -5.85
N GLU A 504 -10.57 27.17 -5.88
CA GLU A 504 -11.90 27.54 -6.37
C GLU A 504 -12.52 28.70 -5.57
N ARG A 505 -12.39 28.68 -4.24
CA ARG A 505 -12.84 29.79 -3.39
C ARG A 505 -12.08 31.09 -3.64
N LYS A 506 -10.80 31.01 -4.01
CA LYS A 506 -9.94 32.17 -4.25
C LYS A 506 -10.17 32.76 -5.65
N TYR A 507 -10.18 31.91 -6.68
CA TYR A 507 -10.12 32.30 -8.09
C TYR A 507 -11.39 32.03 -8.89
N GLY A 508 -12.39 31.32 -8.35
CA GLY A 508 -13.59 30.91 -9.07
C GLY A 508 -13.48 29.51 -9.69
N LYS A 509 -14.37 29.16 -10.61
CA LYS A 509 -14.38 27.82 -11.24
C LYS A 509 -13.20 27.65 -12.20
N PRO A 510 -12.47 26.51 -12.18
CA PRO A 510 -11.40 26.25 -13.13
C PRO A 510 -11.93 26.03 -14.55
N TYR A 511 -11.17 26.44 -15.56
CA TYR A 511 -11.47 26.12 -16.97
C TYR A 511 -10.94 24.74 -17.36
N PHE A 512 -9.74 24.39 -16.87
CA PHE A 512 -9.18 23.03 -16.95
C PHE A 512 -8.60 22.61 -15.60
N ILE A 513 -8.67 21.31 -15.32
CA ILE A 513 -7.84 20.66 -14.29
C ILE A 513 -6.94 19.63 -14.98
N LYS A 514 -5.64 19.72 -14.75
CA LYS A 514 -4.62 18.83 -15.29
C LYS A 514 -3.89 18.13 -14.16
N VAL A 515 -3.82 16.81 -14.23
CA VAL A 515 -3.36 15.98 -13.11
C VAL A 515 -2.22 15.05 -13.53
N GLU A 516 -1.11 15.11 -12.80
CA GLU A 516 -0.10 14.06 -12.79
C GLU A 516 -0.17 13.30 -11.45
N THR A 517 -0.13 11.97 -11.51
CA THR A 517 -0.04 11.14 -10.30
C THR A 517 1.32 10.46 -10.22
N ALA A 518 1.91 10.42 -9.03
CA ALA A 518 3.16 9.72 -8.82
C ALA A 518 3.01 8.20 -9.09
N ARG A 519 4.03 7.58 -9.69
CA ARG A 519 4.02 6.14 -10.07
C ARG A 519 3.81 5.19 -8.89
N ASP A 520 4.18 5.63 -7.70
CA ASP A 520 4.10 4.90 -6.44
C ASP A 520 2.75 5.08 -5.73
N LEU A 521 1.90 6.03 -6.13
CA LEU A 521 0.67 6.37 -5.40
C LEU A 521 -0.27 5.18 -5.18
N ALA A 522 -0.50 4.37 -6.22
CA ALA A 522 -1.37 3.19 -6.15
C ALA A 522 -0.67 1.92 -5.65
N LYS A 523 0.66 1.96 -5.47
CA LYS A 523 1.47 0.77 -5.16
C LYS A 523 1.47 0.49 -3.66
N ASN A 524 1.53 -0.79 -3.30
CA ASN A 524 1.67 -1.20 -1.89
C ASN A 524 3.09 -0.86 -1.38
N PHE A 525 3.31 -0.97 -0.07
CA PHE A 525 4.61 -0.65 0.54
C PHE A 525 5.76 -1.48 -0.04
N LYS A 526 5.58 -2.78 -0.25
CA LYS A 526 6.61 -3.68 -0.79
C LYS A 526 7.05 -3.26 -2.19
N ASP A 527 6.09 -2.97 -3.07
CA ASP A 527 6.36 -2.53 -4.44
C ASP A 527 7.07 -1.18 -4.48
N ARG A 528 6.68 -0.25 -3.59
CA ARG A 528 7.38 1.04 -3.47
C ARG A 528 8.81 0.88 -2.97
N LYS A 529 9.05 -0.03 -2.02
CA LYS A 529 10.40 -0.32 -1.53
C LYS A 529 11.26 -0.97 -2.60
N ALA A 530 10.68 -1.87 -3.40
CA ALA A 530 11.37 -2.45 -4.55
C ALA A 530 11.83 -1.37 -5.56
N ILE A 531 10.96 -0.40 -5.86
CA ILE A 531 11.30 0.74 -6.74
C ILE A 531 12.36 1.64 -6.11
N GLU A 532 12.27 1.91 -4.80
CA GLU A 532 13.28 2.70 -4.09
C GLU A 532 14.66 2.02 -4.14
N ASN A 533 14.71 0.71 -3.88
CA ASN A 533 15.94 -0.07 -3.95
C ASN A 533 16.49 -0.11 -5.38
N GLU A 534 15.64 -0.32 -6.37
CA GLU A 534 16.03 -0.25 -7.78
C GLU A 534 16.62 1.13 -8.16
N ASN A 535 16.04 2.22 -7.68
CA ASN A 535 16.56 3.55 -7.93
C ASN A 535 17.93 3.76 -7.27
N LYS A 536 18.14 3.24 -6.06
CA LYS A 536 19.45 3.29 -5.37
C LYS A 536 20.51 2.46 -6.09
N GLU A 537 20.17 1.25 -6.53
CA GLU A 537 21.07 0.44 -7.35
C GLU A 537 21.44 1.16 -8.66
N ASN A 538 20.46 1.76 -9.34
CA ASN A 538 20.70 2.52 -10.56
C ASN A 538 21.60 3.74 -10.30
N GLN A 539 21.44 4.41 -9.17
CA GLN A 539 22.31 5.52 -8.76
C GLN A 539 23.74 5.05 -8.50
N ALA A 540 23.92 3.93 -7.78
CA ALA A 540 25.24 3.35 -7.53
C ALA A 540 25.93 2.91 -8.83
N ARG A 541 25.19 2.28 -9.76
CA ARG A 541 25.71 1.94 -11.10
C ARG A 541 26.13 3.19 -11.88
N ASN A 542 25.33 4.26 -11.83
CA ASN A 542 25.70 5.53 -12.49
C ASN A 542 26.95 6.14 -11.87
N GLN A 543 27.12 6.09 -10.55
CA GLN A 543 28.32 6.57 -9.87
C GLN A 543 29.57 5.79 -10.29
N SER A 544 29.46 4.46 -10.41
CA SER A 544 30.56 3.64 -10.96
C SER A 544 30.90 4.02 -12.41
N ILE A 545 29.91 4.33 -13.25
CA ILE A 545 30.17 4.81 -14.61
C ILE A 545 30.82 6.20 -14.61
N ILE A 546 30.38 7.10 -13.73
CA ILE A 546 31.01 8.42 -13.55
C ILE A 546 32.48 8.24 -13.15
N GLN A 547 32.78 7.30 -12.25
CA GLN A 547 34.16 6.98 -11.90
C GLN A 547 34.96 6.47 -13.10
N THR A 548 34.43 5.53 -13.88
CA THR A 548 35.07 5.09 -15.13
C THR A 548 35.31 6.26 -16.09
N LEU A 549 34.36 7.18 -16.23
CA LEU A 549 34.50 8.35 -17.10
C LEU A 549 35.60 9.29 -16.61
N ASN A 550 35.69 9.53 -15.30
CA ASN A 550 36.73 10.34 -14.68
C ASN A 550 38.13 9.71 -14.86
N GLU A 551 38.25 8.39 -14.68
CA GLU A 551 39.48 7.62 -14.92
C GLU A 551 39.95 7.71 -16.38
N ASN A 552 39.03 7.94 -17.32
CA ASN A 552 39.30 8.14 -18.75
C ASN A 552 39.40 9.64 -19.13
N GLY A 553 39.69 10.52 -18.18
CA GLY A 553 39.96 11.94 -18.42
C GLY A 553 38.74 12.84 -18.61
N VAL A 554 37.51 12.33 -18.39
CA VAL A 554 36.29 13.15 -18.48
C VAL A 554 36.01 13.81 -17.14
N VAL A 555 36.40 15.07 -16.99
CA VAL A 555 36.31 15.82 -15.71
C VAL A 555 34.85 16.08 -15.27
N THR A 556 33.94 16.32 -16.22
CA THR A 556 32.51 16.58 -15.92
C THR A 556 31.62 15.68 -16.79
N PRO A 557 31.39 14.41 -16.39
CA PRO A 557 30.59 13.47 -17.16
C PRO A 557 29.16 13.95 -17.43
N THR A 558 28.76 13.96 -18.71
CA THR A 558 27.39 14.29 -19.11
C THR A 558 26.46 13.08 -19.01
N GLY A 559 25.16 13.34 -18.86
CA GLY A 559 24.16 12.26 -18.89
C GLY A 559 24.16 11.45 -20.19
N GLN A 560 24.56 12.06 -21.30
CA GLN A 560 24.69 11.39 -22.60
C GLN A 560 25.89 10.44 -22.64
N GLN A 561 27.05 10.85 -22.10
CA GLN A 561 28.22 9.97 -21.95
C GLN A 561 27.92 8.77 -21.04
N ILE A 562 27.19 8.97 -19.94
CA ILE A 562 26.75 7.87 -19.08
C ILE A 562 25.86 6.88 -19.86
N ILE A 563 24.97 7.37 -20.72
CA ILE A 563 24.13 6.51 -21.57
C ILE A 563 24.98 5.78 -22.63
N LYS A 564 25.92 6.46 -23.28
CA LYS A 564 26.86 5.86 -24.24
C LYS A 564 27.60 4.67 -23.59
N VAL A 565 28.21 4.85 -22.42
CA VAL A 565 28.91 3.77 -21.69
C VAL A 565 27.97 2.61 -21.34
N LYS A 566 26.74 2.89 -20.92
CA LYS A 566 25.75 1.82 -20.65
C LYS A 566 25.46 0.99 -21.89
N LEU A 567 25.18 1.65 -23.01
CA LEU A 567 24.85 1.00 -24.27
C LEU A 567 26.07 0.29 -24.85
N TYR A 568 27.27 0.86 -24.73
CA TYR A 568 28.53 0.22 -25.10
C TYR A 568 28.71 -1.13 -24.38
N ARG A 569 28.60 -1.13 -23.04
CA ARG A 569 28.69 -2.36 -22.24
C ARG A 569 27.55 -3.34 -22.55
N GLU A 570 26.34 -2.82 -22.79
CA GLU A 570 25.17 -3.63 -23.14
C GLU A 570 25.31 -4.32 -24.50
N GLN A 571 25.94 -3.65 -25.47
CA GLN A 571 26.10 -4.12 -26.85
C GLN A 571 27.45 -4.79 -27.11
N ASN A 572 28.21 -5.12 -26.05
CA ASN A 572 29.55 -5.69 -26.14
C ASN A 572 30.50 -4.88 -27.04
N GLY A 573 30.38 -3.55 -27.05
CA GLY A 573 31.20 -2.67 -27.87
C GLY A 573 30.96 -2.77 -29.37
N VAL A 574 29.78 -3.23 -29.81
CA VAL A 574 29.44 -3.37 -31.24
C VAL A 574 28.28 -2.44 -31.61
N CYS A 575 28.37 -1.81 -32.77
CA CYS A 575 27.27 -1.05 -33.37
C CYS A 575 26.16 -2.01 -33.79
N LEU A 576 24.95 -1.86 -33.25
CA LEU A 576 23.84 -2.77 -33.58
C LEU A 576 23.40 -2.69 -35.05
N TYR A 577 23.61 -1.56 -35.73
CA TYR A 577 23.15 -1.35 -37.11
C TYR A 577 24.13 -1.84 -38.16
N SER A 578 25.42 -1.54 -38.00
CA SER A 578 26.45 -1.93 -38.97
C SER A 578 27.20 -3.20 -38.58
N GLY A 579 27.17 -3.60 -37.30
CA GLY A 579 27.97 -4.70 -36.79
C GLY A 579 29.45 -4.41 -36.58
N LYS A 580 29.91 -3.18 -36.86
CA LYS A 580 31.29 -2.76 -36.66
C LYS A 580 31.59 -2.55 -35.17
N SER A 581 32.84 -2.74 -34.77
CA SER A 581 33.28 -2.41 -33.40
C SER A 581 33.17 -0.91 -33.14
N ILE A 582 32.89 -0.58 -31.88
CA ILE A 582 32.87 0.77 -31.34
C ILE A 582 34.17 0.92 -30.58
N ASP A 583 34.97 1.91 -30.93
CA ASP A 583 36.15 2.24 -30.15
C ASP A 583 35.74 3.04 -28.90
N PHE A 584 36.12 2.56 -27.73
CA PHE A 584 35.66 3.14 -26.45
C PHE A 584 36.20 4.55 -26.26
N GLU A 585 37.47 4.80 -26.59
CA GLU A 585 38.10 6.10 -26.41
C GLU A 585 37.54 7.14 -27.37
N THR A 586 37.42 6.79 -28.65
CA THR A 586 36.79 7.63 -29.68
C THR A 586 35.33 7.93 -29.32
N MET A 587 34.56 6.96 -28.81
CA MET A 587 33.18 7.18 -28.35
C MET A 587 33.08 8.24 -27.25
N LEU A 588 34.08 8.34 -26.38
CA LEU A 588 34.12 9.32 -25.30
C LEU A 588 34.57 10.71 -25.74
N ARG A 589 35.50 10.79 -26.70
CA ARG A 589 36.15 12.04 -27.15
C ARG A 589 35.48 12.69 -28.35
N ASP A 590 34.90 11.89 -29.25
CA ASP A 590 34.24 12.36 -30.47
C ASP A 590 32.73 12.10 -30.43
N ASP A 591 31.97 13.17 -30.23
CA ASP A 591 30.51 13.11 -30.25
C ASP A 591 29.90 12.88 -31.65
N ASN A 592 30.71 13.01 -32.71
CA ASN A 592 30.30 12.79 -34.09
C ASN A 592 30.64 11.40 -34.62
N ALA A 593 31.48 10.61 -33.95
CA ALA A 593 31.77 9.23 -34.38
C ALA A 593 30.61 8.27 -34.06
N TYR A 594 30.03 8.38 -32.86
CA TYR A 594 28.99 7.47 -32.36
C TYR A 594 27.84 8.22 -31.69
N GLN A 595 26.61 7.86 -32.08
CA GLN A 595 25.38 8.48 -31.62
C GLN A 595 24.47 7.48 -30.90
N VAL A 596 23.68 8.00 -29.96
CA VAL A 596 22.61 7.24 -29.32
C VAL A 596 21.34 7.45 -30.15
N ASP A 597 20.94 6.44 -30.91
CA ASP A 597 19.71 6.44 -31.71
C ASP A 597 18.49 6.04 -30.87
N HIS A 598 17.32 6.58 -31.23
CA HIS A 598 16.03 6.07 -30.79
C HIS A 598 15.54 4.98 -31.74
N ILE A 599 15.56 3.72 -31.27
CA ILE A 599 15.22 2.52 -32.05
C ILE A 599 13.91 2.74 -32.82
N VAL A 600 12.82 2.99 -32.09
CA VAL A 600 11.63 3.60 -32.65
C VAL A 600 11.77 5.12 -32.49
N PRO A 601 11.70 5.92 -33.57
CA PRO A 601 11.87 7.36 -33.51
C PRO A 601 11.06 8.02 -32.39
N PHE A 602 11.64 9.04 -31.76
CA PHE A 602 10.99 9.72 -30.64
C PHE A 602 9.74 10.47 -31.11
N SER A 603 9.77 11.08 -32.30
CA SER A 603 8.61 11.75 -32.92
C SER A 603 7.39 10.83 -33.13
N ARG A 604 7.62 9.51 -33.22
CA ARG A 604 6.57 8.50 -33.38
C ARG A 604 6.17 7.86 -32.05
N SER A 605 7.14 7.63 -31.16
CA SER A 605 6.96 6.81 -29.94
C SER A 605 6.84 7.57 -28.63
N ASN A 606 7.39 8.79 -28.52
CA ASN A 606 7.59 9.52 -27.25
C ASN A 606 8.27 8.68 -26.16
N ASN A 607 9.14 7.76 -26.55
CA ASN A 607 9.81 6.85 -25.65
C ASN A 607 11.32 7.16 -25.60
N ASP A 608 11.71 8.00 -24.64
CA ASP A 608 13.13 8.31 -24.36
C ASP A 608 13.80 7.28 -23.42
N GLY A 609 13.12 6.15 -23.16
CA GLY A 609 13.63 5.10 -22.27
C GLY A 609 14.83 4.37 -22.86
N ILE A 610 15.71 3.84 -22.00
CA ILE A 610 16.92 3.10 -22.42
C ILE A 610 16.59 1.84 -23.26
N THR A 611 15.40 1.25 -23.07
CA THR A 611 14.90 0.14 -23.90
C THR A 611 14.56 0.55 -25.34
N ASN A 612 14.54 1.84 -25.63
CA ASN A 612 14.32 2.39 -26.97
C ASN A 612 15.55 3.13 -27.49
N LYS A 613 16.73 2.91 -26.88
CA LYS A 613 17.99 3.56 -27.26
C LYS A 613 19.03 2.54 -27.69
N THR A 614 19.82 2.82 -28.71
CA THR A 614 20.98 2.00 -29.08
C THR A 614 22.15 2.90 -29.46
N LEU A 615 23.37 2.43 -29.21
CA LEU A 615 24.59 3.11 -29.61
C LEU A 615 25.01 2.62 -30.99
N VAL A 616 25.13 3.54 -31.94
CA VAL A 616 25.41 3.22 -33.34
C VAL A 616 26.41 4.22 -33.93
N LEU A 617 26.99 3.89 -35.08
CA LEU A 617 27.74 4.85 -35.87
C LEU A 617 26.83 6.01 -36.28
N THR A 618 27.37 7.22 -36.27
CA THR A 618 26.62 8.41 -36.70
C THR A 618 26.06 8.26 -38.10
N GLU A 619 26.85 7.74 -39.04
CA GLU A 619 26.42 7.49 -40.42
C GLU A 619 25.16 6.61 -40.49
N GLU A 620 25.11 5.52 -39.71
CA GLU A 620 23.95 4.61 -39.69
C GLU A 620 22.71 5.29 -39.08
N ASN A 621 22.89 6.07 -38.02
CA ASN A 621 21.81 6.84 -37.42
C ASN A 621 21.21 7.85 -38.40
N GLN A 622 22.09 8.55 -39.12
CA GLN A 622 21.70 9.54 -40.12
C GLN A 622 20.95 8.92 -41.31
N LYS A 623 21.38 7.74 -41.78
CA LYS A 623 20.69 7.00 -42.86
C LYS A 623 19.33 6.46 -42.44
N LYS A 624 19.19 5.99 -41.19
CA LYS A 624 17.91 5.53 -40.63
C LYS A 624 16.89 6.67 -40.53
N GLY A 625 17.30 7.86 -40.09
CA GLY A 625 16.41 9.00 -39.95
C GLY A 625 15.16 8.70 -39.09
N ASN A 626 13.97 9.09 -39.55
CA ASN A 626 12.69 8.86 -38.88
C ASN A 626 12.07 7.46 -39.16
N GLN A 627 12.89 6.47 -39.51
CA GLN A 627 12.47 5.09 -39.73
C GLN A 627 12.71 4.22 -38.49
N THR A 628 11.92 3.16 -38.36
CA THR A 628 12.22 2.02 -37.47
C THR A 628 13.31 1.14 -38.07
N PRO A 629 13.94 0.22 -37.31
CA PRO A 629 14.97 -0.64 -37.88
C PRO A 629 14.42 -1.53 -39.00
N PHE A 630 13.16 -1.98 -38.89
CA PHE A 630 12.55 -2.76 -39.96
C PHE A 630 12.27 -1.92 -41.21
N GLU A 631 11.84 -0.67 -41.09
CA GLU A 631 11.70 0.21 -42.26
C GLU A 631 13.06 0.52 -42.92
N TYR A 632 14.14 0.56 -42.14
CA TYR A 632 15.50 0.83 -42.64
C TYR A 632 16.18 -0.41 -43.26
N PHE A 633 16.01 -1.60 -42.68
CA PHE A 633 16.66 -2.84 -43.13
C PHE A 633 15.73 -3.79 -43.89
N GLY A 634 14.42 -3.76 -43.64
CA GLY A 634 13.45 -4.79 -44.03
C GLY A 634 13.10 -4.85 -45.51
N ALA A 635 13.49 -3.84 -46.31
CA ALA A 635 13.40 -3.90 -47.77
C ALA A 635 14.39 -4.93 -48.38
N ASP A 636 15.45 -5.30 -47.65
CA ASP A 636 16.44 -6.31 -48.02
C ASP A 636 16.39 -7.46 -47.01
N GLU A 637 15.88 -8.62 -47.44
CA GLU A 637 15.69 -9.78 -46.59
C GLU A 637 17.00 -10.29 -45.97
N LYS A 638 18.12 -10.17 -46.70
CA LYS A 638 19.44 -10.61 -46.22
C LYS A 638 19.93 -9.66 -45.11
N ARG A 639 19.88 -8.35 -45.34
CA ARG A 639 20.24 -7.35 -44.31
C ARG A 639 19.36 -7.47 -43.06
N TRP A 640 18.07 -7.72 -43.23
CA TRP A 640 17.17 -7.93 -42.10
C TRP A 640 17.52 -9.19 -41.30
N LYS A 641 17.79 -10.34 -41.95
CA LYS A 641 18.20 -11.58 -41.28
C LYS A 641 19.51 -11.40 -40.49
N GLU A 642 20.50 -10.74 -41.07
CA GLU A 642 21.78 -10.45 -40.40
C GLU A 642 21.59 -9.55 -39.17
N TYR A 643 20.77 -8.51 -39.28
CA TYR A 643 20.43 -7.63 -38.16
C TYR A 643 19.66 -8.38 -37.06
N VAL A 644 18.65 -9.19 -37.42
CA VAL A 644 17.90 -10.02 -36.48
C VAL A 644 18.85 -10.92 -35.70
N ALA A 645 19.70 -11.69 -36.39
CA ALA A 645 20.65 -12.59 -35.74
C ALA A 645 21.56 -11.87 -34.73
N ARG A 646 22.03 -10.67 -35.07
CA ARG A 646 22.85 -9.83 -34.16
C ARG A 646 22.08 -9.37 -32.92
N VAL A 647 20.81 -8.96 -33.09
CA VAL A 647 19.94 -8.56 -31.98
C VAL A 647 19.66 -9.78 -31.08
N GLU A 648 19.39 -10.94 -31.65
CA GLU A 648 19.12 -12.16 -30.89
C GLU A 648 20.34 -12.66 -30.12
N SER A 649 21.53 -12.57 -30.71
CA SER A 649 22.79 -12.96 -30.04
C SER A 649 23.18 -11.99 -28.93
N THR A 650 22.89 -10.70 -29.07
CA THR A 650 23.18 -9.67 -28.06
C THR A 650 22.20 -9.74 -26.88
N TYR A 651 20.91 -9.93 -27.17
CA TYR A 651 19.84 -9.90 -26.17
C TYR A 651 19.28 -11.29 -25.89
N GLN A 652 20.10 -12.13 -25.27
CA GLN A 652 19.72 -13.48 -24.88
C GLN A 652 18.86 -13.49 -23.60
N THR A 653 17.86 -14.37 -23.58
CA THR A 653 17.08 -14.67 -22.37
C THR A 653 17.47 -16.06 -21.87
N ARG A 654 17.79 -16.23 -20.58
CA ARG A 654 18.08 -17.54 -19.99
C ARG A 654 16.83 -18.21 -19.44
N GLU A 655 16.76 -19.54 -19.52
CA GLU A 655 15.77 -20.33 -18.79
C GLU A 655 16.07 -20.32 -17.28
N VAL A 656 15.05 -20.03 -16.48
CA VAL A 656 15.19 -19.89 -15.02
C VAL A 656 14.97 -21.25 -14.35
N LYS A 657 16.02 -21.83 -13.74
CA LYS A 657 15.91 -23.08 -12.98
C LYS A 657 15.47 -22.79 -11.53
N LYS A 658 14.84 -23.78 -10.89
CA LYS A 658 14.16 -23.65 -9.58
C LYS A 658 15.11 -23.27 -8.42
N GLY A 659 16.42 -23.53 -8.57
CA GLY A 659 17.48 -23.22 -7.60
C GLY A 659 18.06 -21.79 -7.67
N ASP A 660 17.74 -21.01 -8.70
CA ASP A 660 18.31 -19.66 -8.91
C ASP A 660 17.61 -18.56 -8.07
N LYS A 661 16.82 -18.92 -7.06
CA LYS A 661 16.11 -17.95 -6.21
C LYS A 661 16.99 -17.34 -5.12
N ASP A 662 18.07 -18.01 -4.74
CA ASP A 662 18.96 -17.58 -3.66
C ASP A 662 20.18 -16.78 -4.16
N ALA A 663 20.51 -16.88 -5.45
CA ALA A 663 21.40 -15.94 -6.13
C ALA A 663 20.53 -14.88 -6.83
N GLY A 664 20.70 -13.60 -6.53
CA GLY A 664 19.93 -12.49 -7.13
C GLY A 664 20.10 -12.27 -8.65
N ALA A 665 20.23 -13.33 -9.46
CA ALA A 665 20.33 -13.33 -10.91
C ALA A 665 18.96 -13.05 -11.57
N ASN A 666 18.51 -11.82 -11.37
CA ASN A 666 17.56 -11.01 -12.15
C ASN A 666 16.70 -11.69 -13.24
N TYR A 667 15.49 -12.12 -12.86
CA TYR A 667 14.29 -12.10 -13.74
C TYR A 667 14.12 -10.77 -14.51
N LYS A 668 14.66 -9.69 -13.94
CA LYS A 668 14.69 -8.33 -14.48
C LYS A 668 15.52 -8.18 -15.76
N TYR A 669 16.57 -8.98 -15.93
CA TYR A 669 17.42 -8.95 -17.12
C TYR A 669 16.68 -9.56 -18.31
N ASN A 670 15.97 -10.67 -18.10
CA ASN A 670 15.10 -11.27 -19.12
C ASN A 670 13.97 -10.32 -19.55
N GLY A 671 13.29 -9.66 -18.60
CA GLY A 671 12.23 -8.70 -18.94
C GLY A 671 12.75 -7.46 -19.68
N TYR A 672 13.92 -6.96 -19.30
CA TYR A 672 14.60 -5.87 -19.99
C TYR A 672 14.99 -6.25 -21.43
N ALA A 673 15.72 -7.35 -21.58
CA ALA A 673 16.19 -7.87 -22.86
C ALA A 673 15.02 -8.16 -23.81
N LEU A 674 13.94 -8.77 -23.30
CA LEU A 674 12.72 -9.02 -24.08
C LEU A 674 12.11 -7.71 -24.60
N LYS A 675 12.01 -6.68 -23.76
CA LYS A 675 11.43 -5.40 -24.17
C LYS A 675 12.33 -4.66 -25.17
N LYS A 676 13.65 -4.73 -24.98
CA LYS A 676 14.64 -4.18 -25.90
C LYS A 676 14.56 -4.85 -27.28
N LYS A 677 14.59 -6.19 -27.30
CA LYS A 677 14.42 -7.03 -28.50
C LYS A 677 13.11 -6.73 -29.22
N GLN A 678 12.00 -6.59 -28.48
CA GLN A 678 10.71 -6.24 -29.07
C GLN A 678 10.73 -4.92 -29.83
N ASN A 679 11.42 -3.89 -29.32
CA ASN A 679 11.53 -2.61 -30.02
C ASN A 679 12.48 -2.69 -31.23
N LEU A 680 13.60 -3.41 -31.08
CA LEU A 680 14.60 -3.58 -32.14
C LEU A 680 14.08 -4.37 -33.34
N LEU A 681 13.21 -5.36 -33.10
CA LEU A 681 12.66 -6.26 -34.12
C LEU A 681 11.21 -5.91 -34.52
N LEU A 682 10.81 -4.65 -34.29
CA LEU A 682 9.44 -4.21 -34.52
C LEU A 682 9.17 -4.02 -36.03
N GLN A 683 8.43 -4.96 -36.64
CA GLN A 683 8.20 -4.96 -38.10
C GLN A 683 7.02 -4.12 -38.60
N ASP A 684 6.04 -3.84 -37.76
CA ASP A 684 5.00 -2.88 -38.09
C ASP A 684 4.83 -1.97 -36.87
N TYR A 685 4.75 -0.68 -37.12
CA TYR A 685 4.56 0.32 -36.09
C TYR A 685 3.18 0.90 -36.29
N LYS A 686 2.21 0.44 -35.50
CA LYS A 686 0.93 1.13 -35.41
C LYS A 686 1.19 2.51 -34.85
N ASN A 687 0.95 3.53 -35.67
CA ASN A 687 1.11 4.92 -35.31
C ASN A 687 -0.05 5.35 -34.40
N ASP A 688 -0.20 4.69 -33.25
CA ASP A 688 -1.17 5.07 -32.23
C ASP A 688 -0.79 6.47 -31.77
N SER A 689 -1.51 7.49 -32.24
CA SER A 689 -1.04 8.88 -32.27
C SER A 689 -0.42 9.28 -30.92
N TRP A 690 0.85 9.71 -30.96
CA TRP A 690 1.55 10.16 -29.76
C TRP A 690 0.74 11.23 -29.02
N ASN A 691 0.06 12.12 -29.75
CA ASN A 691 -0.76 13.19 -29.20
C ASN A 691 -1.82 12.68 -28.21
N VAL A 692 -2.55 11.60 -28.55
CA VAL A 692 -3.58 11.02 -27.68
C VAL A 692 -2.96 10.34 -26.46
N ARG A 693 -1.85 9.62 -26.63
CA ARG A 693 -1.14 8.95 -25.52
C ARG A 693 -0.46 9.93 -24.58
N ALA A 694 -0.02 11.09 -25.07
CA ALA A 694 0.70 12.10 -24.31
C ALA A 694 -0.16 12.74 -23.22
N LEU A 695 -1.44 12.98 -23.52
CA LEU A 695 -2.39 13.67 -22.65
C LEU A 695 -3.21 12.74 -21.76
N ASN A 696 -3.08 11.42 -21.92
CA ASN A 696 -3.88 10.42 -21.21
C ASN A 696 -3.03 9.36 -20.50
N ASP A 697 -2.95 9.46 -19.18
CA ASP A 697 -2.37 8.43 -18.34
C ASP A 697 -3.38 7.30 -18.05
N THR A 698 -3.07 6.10 -18.51
CA THR A 698 -3.98 4.94 -18.45
C THR A 698 -4.02 4.23 -17.09
N ARG A 699 -3.19 4.64 -16.13
CA ARG A 699 -3.16 4.01 -14.80
C ARG A 699 -4.52 4.16 -14.12
N TYR A 700 -4.98 3.06 -13.49
CA TYR A 700 -6.27 3.00 -12.81
C TYR A 700 -6.48 4.18 -11.84
N ILE A 701 -5.47 4.51 -11.02
CA ILE A 701 -5.62 5.58 -10.04
C ILE A 701 -5.75 6.96 -10.67
N THR A 702 -5.06 7.19 -11.79
CA THR A 702 -5.15 8.47 -12.50
C THR A 702 -6.53 8.63 -13.11
N ARG A 703 -7.04 7.59 -13.78
CA ARG A 703 -8.42 7.55 -14.31
C ARG A 703 -9.46 7.74 -13.22
N PHE A 704 -9.28 7.09 -12.06
CA PHE A 704 -10.16 7.30 -10.91
C PHE A 704 -10.17 8.77 -10.46
N ILE A 705 -8.99 9.40 -10.31
CA ILE A 705 -8.90 10.81 -9.88
C ILE A 705 -9.52 11.75 -10.93
N GLN A 706 -9.30 11.51 -12.22
CA GLN A 706 -9.92 12.30 -13.28
C GLN A 706 -11.44 12.25 -13.20
N ASN A 707 -12.02 11.05 -13.08
CA ASN A 707 -13.46 10.85 -12.96
C ASN A 707 -14.00 11.45 -11.65
N TYR A 708 -13.27 11.28 -10.54
CA TYR A 708 -13.63 11.83 -9.25
C TYR A 708 -13.67 13.36 -9.27
N LEU A 709 -12.66 14.02 -9.83
CA LEU A 709 -12.63 15.48 -9.95
C LEU A 709 -13.69 15.99 -10.92
N ARG A 710 -13.96 15.27 -12.01
CA ARG A 710 -15.05 15.60 -12.95
C ARG A 710 -16.42 15.57 -12.29
N GLN A 711 -16.64 14.66 -11.34
CA GLN A 711 -17.89 14.56 -10.58
C GLN A 711 -17.97 15.57 -9.43
N MET A 712 -16.84 15.96 -8.86
CA MET A 712 -16.77 16.74 -7.62
C MET A 712 -16.50 18.23 -7.84
N VAL A 713 -16.22 18.69 -9.05
CA VAL A 713 -15.80 20.07 -9.31
C VAL A 713 -16.60 20.65 -10.47
N ASP A 714 -17.10 21.86 -10.29
CA ASP A 714 -17.76 22.62 -11.36
C ASP A 714 -16.71 23.36 -12.19
N PHE A 715 -16.93 23.43 -13.49
CA PHE A 715 -16.02 24.11 -14.42
C PHE A 715 -16.63 25.42 -14.94
N ALA A 716 -15.76 26.35 -15.32
CA ALA A 716 -16.16 27.56 -16.04
C ALA A 716 -16.72 27.19 -17.43
N GLU A 717 -17.58 28.05 -17.98
CA GLU A 717 -18.17 27.85 -19.31
C GLU A 717 -17.11 27.81 -20.40
N GLY A 718 -17.26 26.88 -21.36
CA GLY A 718 -16.41 26.79 -22.53
C GLY A 718 -16.88 25.71 -23.51
N LYS A 719 -16.23 25.65 -24.69
CA LYS A 719 -16.64 24.78 -25.81
C LYS A 719 -16.13 23.33 -25.73
N GLU A 720 -15.05 23.10 -25.00
CA GLU A 720 -14.37 21.80 -24.91
C GLU A 720 -15.15 20.80 -24.03
N LYS A 721 -15.31 19.57 -24.54
CA LYS A 721 -15.99 18.47 -23.82
C LYS A 721 -15.15 17.94 -22.65
N GLN A 722 -13.82 17.86 -22.82
CA GLN A 722 -12.92 17.34 -21.78
C GLN A 722 -12.31 18.45 -20.91
N ARG A 723 -12.79 18.55 -19.66
CA ARG A 723 -12.30 19.53 -18.68
C ARG A 723 -11.20 19.04 -17.74
N VAL A 724 -11.04 17.72 -17.61
CA VAL A 724 -10.04 17.08 -16.75
C VAL A 724 -9.10 16.21 -17.58
N ILE A 725 -7.81 16.57 -17.59
CA ILE A 725 -6.76 15.95 -18.41
C ILE A 725 -5.71 15.35 -17.48
N ALA A 726 -5.09 14.24 -17.88
CA ALA A 726 -4.01 13.65 -17.10
C ALA A 726 -2.83 13.33 -18.00
N PRO A 727 -1.91 14.30 -18.19
CA PRO A 727 -0.70 14.07 -18.97
C PRO A 727 0.06 12.86 -18.44
N ASN A 728 0.58 12.05 -19.35
CA ASN A 728 1.40 10.93 -18.94
C ASN A 728 2.72 11.45 -18.35
N GLY A 729 3.23 10.79 -17.30
CA GLY A 729 4.43 11.27 -16.60
C GLY A 729 5.70 11.25 -17.45
N THR A 730 5.73 10.49 -18.55
CA THR A 730 6.84 10.49 -19.52
C THR A 730 6.91 11.79 -20.32
N THR A 731 5.77 12.28 -20.79
CA THR A 731 5.61 13.57 -21.49
C THR A 731 5.95 14.71 -20.56
N THR A 732 5.42 14.69 -19.32
CA THR A 732 5.76 15.72 -18.32
C THR A 732 7.27 15.74 -18.05
N ALA A 733 7.91 14.59 -17.91
CA ALA A 733 9.35 14.52 -17.72
C ALA A 733 10.16 15.00 -18.93
N TYR A 734 9.71 14.67 -20.15
CA TYR A 734 10.34 15.10 -21.40
C TYR A 734 10.28 16.62 -21.56
N LEU A 735 9.08 17.20 -21.47
CA LEU A 735 8.87 18.65 -21.60
C LEU A 735 9.63 19.42 -20.52
N ARG A 736 9.57 18.95 -19.27
CA ARG A 736 10.34 19.54 -18.17
C ARG A 736 11.85 19.54 -18.46
N LYS A 737 12.41 18.43 -18.97
CA LYS A 737 13.83 18.35 -19.32
C LYS A 737 14.19 19.32 -20.44
N ARG A 738 13.40 19.37 -21.51
CA ARG A 738 13.61 20.27 -22.66
C ARG A 738 13.47 21.74 -22.30
N TRP A 739 12.61 22.07 -21.33
CA TRP A 739 12.47 23.42 -20.78
C TRP A 739 13.57 23.80 -19.79
N GLY A 740 14.60 22.97 -19.56
CA GLY A 740 15.69 23.27 -18.62
C GLY A 740 15.28 23.21 -17.16
N LEU A 741 14.14 22.60 -16.85
CA LEU A 741 13.53 22.60 -15.54
C LEU A 741 14.03 21.42 -14.68
N ALA A 742 15.31 21.44 -14.32
CA ALA A 742 15.94 20.40 -13.49
C ALA A 742 15.26 20.20 -12.11
N LYS A 743 15.39 19.01 -11.54
CA LYS A 743 14.81 18.67 -10.23
C LYS A 743 15.92 18.31 -9.25
N ASP A 744 16.04 19.07 -8.18
CA ASP A 744 16.69 18.59 -6.96
C ASP A 744 15.63 18.18 -5.95
N ARG A 745 15.64 16.91 -5.53
CA ARG A 745 14.71 16.36 -4.53
C ARG A 745 15.30 16.35 -3.11
N ALA A 746 16.60 16.57 -2.99
CA ALA A 746 17.34 16.56 -1.73
C ALA A 746 17.37 17.95 -1.08
N GLU A 747 17.24 19.00 -1.90
CA GLU A 747 17.24 20.39 -1.45
C GLU A 747 15.93 20.78 -0.78
N ASP A 748 14.80 20.74 -1.52
CA ASP A 748 13.50 21.19 -1.02
C ASP A 748 12.29 20.47 -1.67
N VAL A 749 11.09 20.83 -1.21
CA VAL A 749 9.80 20.32 -1.73
C VAL A 749 9.15 21.23 -2.79
N LEU A 750 9.75 22.36 -3.15
CA LEU A 750 9.21 23.34 -4.10
C LEU A 750 9.15 22.79 -5.53
N HIS A 751 9.96 21.76 -5.84
CA HIS A 751 9.92 21.04 -7.11
C HIS A 751 8.51 20.48 -7.44
N HIS A 752 7.65 20.23 -6.45
CA HIS A 752 6.26 19.84 -6.70
C HIS A 752 5.43 20.96 -7.35
N ALA A 753 5.64 22.22 -6.96
CA ALA A 753 4.97 23.36 -7.59
C ALA A 753 5.48 23.58 -9.02
N LYS A 754 6.78 23.40 -9.23
CA LYS A 754 7.41 23.39 -10.56
C LYS A 754 6.77 22.34 -11.47
N ASP A 755 6.59 21.12 -10.99
CA ASP A 755 5.89 20.07 -11.73
C ASP A 755 4.44 20.43 -12.02
N ALA A 756 3.72 20.96 -11.03
CA ALA A 756 2.35 21.39 -11.23
C ALA A 756 2.23 22.49 -12.30
N ALA A 757 3.19 23.43 -12.37
CA ALA A 757 3.23 24.45 -13.43
C ALA A 757 3.47 23.83 -14.81
N VAL A 758 4.40 22.87 -14.92
CA VAL A 758 4.62 22.09 -16.15
C VAL A 758 3.32 21.36 -16.54
N VAL A 759 2.69 20.64 -15.61
CA VAL A 759 1.44 19.90 -15.85
C VAL A 759 0.32 20.83 -16.30
N ALA A 760 0.17 21.99 -15.66
CA ALA A 760 -0.83 23.00 -16.02
C ALA A 760 -0.64 23.53 -17.45
N ALA A 761 0.62 23.63 -17.91
CA ALA A 761 0.98 24.15 -19.22
C ALA A 761 0.78 23.14 -20.37
N ILE A 762 0.79 21.83 -20.09
CA ILE A 762 0.64 20.79 -21.11
C ILE A 762 -0.74 20.86 -21.77
N ASN A 763 -0.79 21.09 -23.07
CA ASN A 763 -2.00 21.06 -23.89
C ASN A 763 -1.69 20.42 -25.26
N GLN A 764 -2.74 20.19 -26.07
CA GLN A 764 -2.60 19.57 -27.38
C GLN A 764 -1.61 20.31 -28.29
N LYS A 765 -1.68 21.65 -28.30
CA LYS A 765 -0.81 22.52 -29.07
C LYS A 765 0.68 22.32 -28.75
N ILE A 766 1.07 22.36 -27.48
CA ILE A 766 2.46 22.21 -27.05
C ILE A 766 3.00 20.81 -27.36
N VAL A 767 2.17 19.77 -27.19
CA VAL A 767 2.57 18.39 -27.54
C VAL A 767 2.83 18.28 -29.04
N TYR A 768 1.95 18.85 -29.87
CA TYR A 768 2.11 18.85 -31.32
C TYR A 768 3.36 19.62 -31.79
N GLN A 769 3.61 20.82 -31.24
CA GLN A 769 4.82 21.59 -31.57
C GLN A 769 6.10 20.85 -31.14
N ALA A 770 6.08 20.22 -29.96
CA ALA A 770 7.20 19.39 -29.50
C ALA A 770 7.44 18.19 -30.43
N ASN A 771 6.40 17.70 -31.10
CA ASN A 771 6.52 16.65 -32.11
C ASN A 771 7.24 17.12 -33.35
N LEU A 772 6.75 18.19 -33.96
CA LEU A 772 7.38 18.78 -35.13
C LEU A 772 8.85 19.09 -34.88
N PHE A 773 9.18 19.65 -33.70
CA PHE A 773 10.56 19.89 -33.30
C PHE A 773 11.39 18.59 -33.27
N SER A 774 10.91 17.52 -32.63
CA SER A 774 11.63 16.24 -32.57
C SER A 774 11.84 15.63 -33.96
N LYS A 775 10.83 15.70 -34.82
CA LYS A 775 10.89 15.20 -36.20
C LYS A 775 11.88 16.00 -37.06
N GLU A 776 11.93 17.32 -36.88
CA GLU A 776 12.92 18.19 -37.54
C GLU A 776 14.35 17.74 -37.19
N GLN A 777 14.61 17.43 -35.92
CA GLN A 777 15.93 16.94 -35.49
C GLN A 777 16.27 15.56 -36.06
N GLU A 778 15.29 14.68 -36.20
CA GLU A 778 15.46 13.34 -36.79
C GLU A 778 15.66 13.39 -38.31
N MET A 779 15.17 14.44 -38.99
CA MET A 779 15.26 14.62 -40.45
C MET A 779 16.26 15.70 -40.89
N LYS A 780 17.20 16.06 -40.01
CA LYS A 780 18.07 17.24 -40.18
C LYS A 780 18.82 17.27 -41.52
N LEU A 781 19.34 16.14 -42.00
CA LEU A 781 20.03 16.08 -43.31
C LEU A 781 19.10 16.37 -44.49
N TYR A 782 17.92 15.72 -44.53
CA TYR A 782 16.92 15.97 -45.57
C TYR A 782 16.45 17.43 -45.58
N LEU A 783 16.32 18.03 -44.40
CA LEU A 783 15.91 19.43 -44.25
C LEU A 783 17.04 20.42 -44.54
N ASN A 784 18.30 20.05 -44.37
CA ASN A 784 19.44 20.89 -44.77
C ASN A 784 19.53 21.03 -46.30
N ASN A 785 19.05 20.03 -47.04
CA ASN A 785 18.99 20.07 -48.51
C ASN A 785 17.86 20.96 -49.04
N ALA A 786 16.91 21.37 -48.20
CA ALA A 786 15.82 22.28 -48.55
C ALA A 786 16.24 23.75 -48.42
N LYS A 787 15.93 24.56 -49.45
CA LYS A 787 16.36 25.95 -49.60
C LYS A 787 15.43 26.93 -48.88
N THR A 788 14.13 26.63 -48.79
CA THR A 788 13.13 27.55 -48.19
C THR A 788 12.43 26.97 -46.94
N ILE A 789 11.77 27.83 -46.16
CA ILE A 789 10.95 27.41 -45.00
C ILE A 789 9.72 26.62 -45.46
N ASP A 790 9.13 27.00 -46.59
CA ASP A 790 7.97 26.31 -47.16
C ASP A 790 8.33 24.92 -47.66
N GLU A 791 9.49 24.73 -48.30
CA GLU A 791 9.99 23.40 -48.66
C GLU A 791 10.21 22.51 -47.42
N LYS A 792 10.80 23.06 -46.36
CA LYS A 792 10.97 22.34 -45.08
C LYS A 792 9.63 21.96 -44.47
N ARG A 793 8.64 22.86 -44.55
CA ARG A 793 7.26 22.61 -44.15
C ARG A 793 6.66 21.48 -44.98
N GLN A 794 6.80 21.50 -46.31
CA GLN A 794 6.28 20.46 -47.19
C GLN A 794 6.91 19.08 -46.94
N ILE A 795 8.22 19.01 -46.71
CA ILE A 795 8.91 17.75 -46.35
C ILE A 795 8.40 17.18 -45.03
N LEU A 796 8.22 18.03 -44.01
CA LEU A 796 7.63 17.62 -42.74
C LEU A 796 6.16 17.22 -42.89
N LEU A 797 5.42 17.86 -43.79
CA LEU A 797 4.01 17.59 -44.10
C LEU A 797 3.82 16.26 -44.83
N GLN A 798 4.49 16.03 -45.96
CA GLN A 798 4.37 14.79 -46.74
C GLN A 798 4.78 13.54 -45.94
N SER A 799 5.67 13.71 -44.97
CA SER A 799 6.07 12.64 -44.04
C SER A 799 5.14 12.50 -42.83
N THR A 800 4.07 13.30 -42.75
CA THR A 800 3.04 13.28 -41.70
C THR A 800 1.71 12.91 -42.35
N ASP A 801 0.98 11.95 -41.81
CA ASP A 801 -0.33 11.61 -42.35
C ASP A 801 -1.31 12.79 -42.24
N GLU A 802 -1.87 13.20 -43.39
CA GLU A 802 -2.81 14.31 -43.53
C GLU A 802 -4.24 13.95 -43.10
N ASN A 803 -4.61 12.66 -43.18
CA ASN A 803 -5.97 12.13 -42.95
C ASN A 803 -6.18 11.56 -41.52
N THR A 804 -5.17 10.94 -40.90
CA THR A 804 -5.33 10.22 -39.61
C THR A 804 -5.00 11.04 -38.37
N GLY A 805 -5.37 12.31 -38.31
CA GLY A 805 -5.20 13.15 -37.11
C GLY A 805 -5.97 12.72 -35.84
N GLU A 806 -6.27 11.45 -35.60
CA GLU A 806 -7.55 11.07 -34.97
C GLU A 806 -7.66 11.24 -33.44
N ILE A 807 -8.77 11.90 -33.07
CA ILE A 807 -9.82 11.34 -32.20
C ILE A 807 -11.10 11.22 -33.05
N THR A 808 -11.85 10.14 -32.86
CA THR A 808 -12.91 9.60 -33.76
C THR A 808 -14.31 10.24 -33.67
N ASP A 809 -14.48 11.42 -33.08
CA ASP A 809 -15.58 12.40 -33.36
C ASP A 809 -15.39 13.69 -32.52
N GLU A 810 -14.53 14.58 -33.01
CA GLU A 810 -14.29 15.98 -32.56
C GLU A 810 -13.52 16.74 -33.69
N ALA A 811 -13.84 16.44 -34.96
CA ALA A 811 -12.97 16.66 -36.12
C ALA A 811 -12.74 18.14 -36.45
N THR A 812 -13.77 18.99 -36.38
CA THR A 812 -13.70 20.38 -36.84
C THR A 812 -13.04 21.32 -35.83
N PHE A 813 -13.13 21.04 -34.52
CA PHE A 813 -12.51 21.87 -33.46
C PHE A 813 -11.03 21.54 -33.27
N THR A 814 -10.64 20.27 -33.45
CA THR A 814 -9.26 19.81 -33.26
C THR A 814 -8.36 20.21 -34.44
N GLN A 815 -8.91 20.23 -35.66
CA GLN A 815 -8.16 20.63 -36.85
C GLN A 815 -7.68 22.08 -36.76
N ALA A 816 -8.56 23.02 -36.37
CA ALA A 816 -8.18 24.42 -36.19
C ALA A 816 -7.07 24.63 -35.14
N GLN A 817 -7.07 23.83 -34.05
CA GLN A 817 -5.99 23.89 -33.06
C GLN A 817 -4.66 23.34 -33.59
N LYS A 818 -4.71 22.29 -34.42
CA LYS A 818 -3.55 21.71 -35.11
C LYS A 818 -2.98 22.72 -36.12
N ASP A 819 -3.83 23.31 -36.95
CA ASP A 819 -3.45 24.30 -37.96
C ASP A 819 -2.82 25.53 -37.31
N LEU A 820 -3.41 26.02 -36.22
CA LEU A 820 -2.86 27.12 -35.45
C LEU A 820 -1.50 26.76 -34.82
N ALA A 821 -1.40 25.59 -34.19
CA ALA A 821 -0.15 25.11 -33.59
C ALA A 821 0.98 24.98 -34.62
N GLN A 822 0.63 24.51 -35.81
CA GLN A 822 1.52 24.36 -36.95
C GLN A 822 1.99 25.72 -37.47
N ALA A 823 1.06 26.63 -37.77
CA ALA A 823 1.38 27.97 -38.25
C ALA A 823 2.29 28.71 -37.27
N GLU A 824 2.03 28.59 -35.97
CA GLU A 824 2.87 29.18 -34.95
C GLU A 824 4.28 28.56 -34.85
N TYR A 825 4.41 27.24 -34.98
CA TYR A 825 5.73 26.59 -34.98
C TYR A 825 6.60 27.09 -36.13
N PHE A 826 6.05 27.15 -37.35
CA PHE A 826 6.80 27.65 -38.50
C PHE A 826 7.09 29.14 -38.43
N LYS A 827 6.18 29.95 -37.84
CA LYS A 827 6.43 31.36 -37.55
C LYS A 827 7.56 31.57 -36.53
N LEU A 828 7.66 30.73 -35.51
CA LEU A 828 8.79 30.76 -34.58
C LEU A 828 10.10 30.37 -35.27
N ARG A 829 10.02 29.45 -36.23
CA ARG A 829 11.18 28.95 -37.00
C ARG A 829 11.71 29.99 -38.00
N SER A 830 10.86 30.88 -38.51
CA SER A 830 11.27 31.95 -39.43
C SER A 830 11.94 33.14 -38.75
N ASN A 831 11.79 33.29 -37.43
CA ASN A 831 12.46 34.36 -36.68
C ASN A 831 13.90 33.94 -36.31
N GLU A 832 14.87 34.79 -36.65
CA GLU A 832 16.30 34.55 -36.43
C GLU A 832 16.67 34.29 -34.97
N GLU A 833 15.98 34.92 -34.01
CA GLU A 833 16.25 34.77 -32.58
C GLU A 833 15.68 33.46 -31.99
N THR A 834 14.72 32.84 -32.67
CA THR A 834 13.99 31.66 -32.15
C THR A 834 14.10 30.42 -33.05
N LYS A 835 14.81 30.50 -34.19
CA LYS A 835 14.90 29.45 -35.23
C LYS A 835 15.34 28.05 -34.77
N ASN A 836 15.87 27.90 -33.55
CA ASN A 836 16.30 26.63 -32.95
C ASN A 836 15.76 26.41 -31.52
N ARG A 837 14.81 27.22 -31.04
CA ARG A 837 14.27 27.08 -29.67
C ARG A 837 13.20 26.00 -29.60
N PHE A 838 13.27 25.19 -28.53
CA PHE A 838 12.20 24.23 -28.21
C PHE A 838 10.90 24.98 -27.86
N PRO A 839 9.72 24.52 -28.32
CA PRO A 839 8.45 25.22 -28.09
C PRO A 839 8.12 25.36 -26.60
N ALA A 840 7.61 26.53 -26.23
CA ALA A 840 7.22 26.88 -24.87
C ALA A 840 5.79 27.47 -24.85
N PRO A 841 5.07 27.37 -23.73
CA PRO A 841 3.70 27.90 -23.58
C PRO A 841 3.58 29.40 -23.92
N TRP A 842 4.60 30.17 -23.55
CA TRP A 842 4.82 31.57 -23.87
C TRP A 842 6.32 31.90 -23.74
N PRO A 843 6.78 33.07 -24.23
CA PRO A 843 8.17 33.50 -24.07
C PRO A 843 8.60 33.45 -22.59
N ASP A 844 9.83 32.99 -22.34
CA ASP A 844 10.41 32.92 -21.00
C ASP A 844 9.66 32.07 -19.94
N PHE A 845 8.71 31.22 -20.34
CA PHE A 845 8.01 30.29 -19.41
C PHE A 845 8.96 29.54 -18.47
N SER A 846 10.05 28.98 -19.00
CA SER A 846 11.05 28.28 -18.18
C SER A 846 11.70 29.19 -17.14
N LYS A 847 12.05 30.42 -17.52
CA LYS A 847 12.65 31.41 -16.61
C LYS A 847 11.64 31.82 -15.56
N GLU A 848 10.38 32.06 -15.95
CA GLU A 848 9.30 32.39 -15.03
C GLU A 848 9.10 31.27 -13.99
N VAL A 849 9.01 30.00 -14.41
CA VAL A 849 8.87 28.86 -13.49
C VAL A 849 10.06 28.79 -12.52
N MET A 850 11.29 28.94 -13.02
CA MET A 850 12.49 28.93 -12.16
C MET A 850 12.42 30.08 -11.13
N LYS A 851 12.19 31.32 -11.57
CA LYS A 851 12.10 32.50 -10.71
C LYS A 851 10.97 32.38 -9.68
N ARG A 852 9.78 31.95 -10.10
CA ARG A 852 8.59 31.77 -9.23
C ARG A 852 8.71 30.62 -8.23
N THR A 853 9.68 29.72 -8.42
CA THR A 853 9.96 28.61 -7.49
C THR A 853 11.22 28.80 -6.67
N LEU A 854 11.88 29.97 -6.77
CA LEU A 854 13.00 30.32 -5.91
C LEU A 854 12.57 30.45 -4.45
N ASN A 855 13.35 29.86 -3.57
CA ASN A 855 13.23 30.03 -2.13
C ASN A 855 13.99 31.30 -1.69
N THR A 856 13.41 32.47 -1.96
CA THR A 856 14.02 33.78 -1.69
C THR A 856 13.03 34.73 -1.02
N ASP A 857 13.49 35.92 -0.60
CA ASP A 857 12.64 36.96 -0.01
C ASP A 857 11.78 37.69 -1.06
N ILE A 858 10.82 38.50 -0.60
CA ILE A 858 9.87 39.20 -1.48
C ILE A 858 10.60 40.15 -2.44
N ALA A 859 11.50 40.99 -1.93
CA ALA A 859 12.12 42.03 -2.74
C ALA A 859 12.99 41.41 -3.84
N THR A 860 13.77 40.38 -3.50
CA THR A 860 14.57 39.62 -4.46
C THR A 860 13.68 38.95 -5.51
N LEU A 861 12.62 38.25 -5.11
CA LEU A 861 11.70 37.61 -6.06
C LEU A 861 11.07 38.62 -7.02
N GLN A 862 10.58 39.74 -6.49
CA GLN A 862 9.92 40.77 -7.31
C GLN A 862 10.90 41.44 -8.28
N ASN A 863 12.16 41.61 -7.88
CA ASN A 863 13.21 42.14 -8.75
C ASN A 863 13.61 41.13 -9.83
N GLU A 864 13.74 39.85 -9.49
CA GLU A 864 13.99 38.78 -10.45
C GLU A 864 12.90 38.72 -11.53
N LEU A 865 11.65 39.06 -11.20
CA LEU A 865 10.52 39.03 -12.14
C LEU A 865 10.45 40.24 -13.08
N ARG A 866 11.37 41.21 -12.98
CA ARG A 866 11.46 42.33 -13.94
C ARG A 866 11.81 41.84 -15.34
N GLY A 867 11.26 42.49 -16.36
CA GLY A 867 11.52 42.19 -17.77
C GLY A 867 10.80 40.94 -18.31
N LEU A 868 9.79 40.44 -17.60
CA LEU A 868 8.90 39.41 -18.15
C LEU A 868 7.72 40.07 -18.87
N ASP A 869 7.57 39.80 -20.17
CA ASP A 869 6.65 40.50 -21.09
C ASP A 869 5.16 40.50 -20.64
N ASN A 870 4.73 39.50 -19.87
CA ASN A 870 3.32 39.32 -19.48
C ASN A 870 3.00 39.79 -18.04
N TYR A 871 3.90 40.54 -17.42
CA TYR A 871 3.77 41.00 -16.03
C TYR A 871 3.52 42.51 -15.98
N ASP A 872 2.31 42.90 -15.60
CA ASP A 872 2.06 44.28 -15.17
C ASP A 872 2.72 44.53 -13.79
N GLU A 873 3.13 45.77 -13.55
CA GLU A 873 3.86 46.16 -12.34
C GLU A 873 3.06 45.89 -11.05
N ASP A 874 1.75 46.16 -11.07
CA ASP A 874 0.86 45.88 -9.94
C ASP A 874 0.85 44.38 -9.60
N PHE A 875 0.73 43.51 -10.60
CA PHE A 875 0.80 42.06 -10.39
C PHE A 875 2.18 41.63 -9.91
N ARG A 876 3.26 42.13 -10.53
CA ARG A 876 4.65 41.81 -10.14
C ARG A 876 4.88 42.14 -8.66
N LEU A 877 4.46 43.31 -8.20
CA LEU A 877 4.57 43.76 -6.81
C LEU A 877 3.61 43.04 -5.86
N SER A 878 2.57 42.38 -6.37
CA SER A 878 1.67 41.55 -5.56
C SER A 878 2.21 40.14 -5.29
N ILE A 879 3.21 39.68 -6.06
CA ILE A 879 3.72 38.31 -5.96
C ILE A 879 4.56 38.11 -4.70
N LYS A 880 4.34 36.95 -4.08
CA LYS A 880 5.04 36.49 -2.89
C LYS A 880 5.73 35.13 -3.16
N PRO A 881 6.81 34.80 -2.44
CA PRO A 881 7.43 33.49 -2.52
C PRO A 881 6.48 32.37 -2.08
N ILE A 882 6.82 31.13 -2.46
CA ILE A 882 6.00 29.97 -2.10
C ILE A 882 6.18 29.65 -0.61
N PHE A 883 5.10 29.83 0.16
CA PHE A 883 5.05 29.30 1.51
C PHE A 883 4.44 27.90 1.52
N VAL A 884 5.26 26.89 1.84
CA VAL A 884 4.83 25.48 1.82
C VAL A 884 3.88 25.20 2.98
N SER A 885 2.66 24.76 2.65
CA SER A 885 1.64 24.42 3.62
C SER A 885 1.80 22.97 4.12
N ARG A 886 1.78 22.74 5.44
CA ARG A 886 1.81 21.39 6.03
C ARG A 886 0.51 21.08 6.76
N MET A 887 0.01 19.86 6.61
CA MET A 887 -1.18 19.41 7.33
C MET A 887 -0.93 19.34 8.84
N PRO A 888 -1.65 20.13 9.67
CA PRO A 888 -1.50 20.11 11.12
C PRO A 888 -2.04 18.80 11.71
N ARG A 889 -1.47 18.35 12.83
CA ARG A 889 -1.84 17.10 13.51
C ARG A 889 -2.44 17.36 14.89
N ARG A 890 -3.65 17.91 14.92
CA ARG A 890 -4.34 18.32 16.18
C ARG A 890 -5.22 17.23 16.79
N LYS A 891 -4.87 15.95 16.59
CA LYS A 891 -5.68 14.84 17.08
C LYS A 891 -5.48 14.69 18.58
N ALA A 892 -6.56 14.77 19.35
CA ALA A 892 -6.54 14.62 20.82
C ALA A 892 -6.30 13.18 21.32
N THR A 893 -6.43 12.17 20.44
CA THR A 893 -6.30 10.75 20.82
C THR A 893 -5.03 10.14 20.24
N ALA A 894 -4.25 9.47 21.07
CA ALA A 894 -3.08 8.68 20.68
C ALA A 894 -2.81 7.58 21.72
N GLN A 895 -1.63 6.95 21.66
CA GLN A 895 -1.22 5.94 22.64
C GLN A 895 -1.03 6.61 24.02
N ALA A 896 -1.76 6.14 25.04
CA ALA A 896 -1.73 6.72 26.40
C ALA A 896 -0.39 6.50 27.12
N HIS A 897 0.13 5.28 27.06
CA HIS A 897 1.39 4.85 27.67
C HIS A 897 2.08 3.81 26.78
N LYS A 898 3.39 3.61 26.96
CA LYS A 898 4.12 2.51 26.31
C LYS A 898 3.61 1.15 26.80
N GLU A 899 3.74 0.12 25.96
CA GLU A 899 3.21 -1.22 26.26
C GLU A 899 4.01 -1.97 27.33
N THR A 900 5.29 -1.63 27.49
CA THR A 900 6.17 -2.23 28.49
C THR A 900 5.75 -1.79 29.89
N ILE A 901 5.36 -2.76 30.71
CA ILE A 901 5.03 -2.60 32.12
C ILE A 901 6.32 -2.77 32.95
N ARG A 902 6.55 -1.86 33.89
CA ARG A 902 7.71 -1.83 34.79
C ARG A 902 7.29 -2.11 36.22
N SER A 903 8.28 -2.50 37.03
CA SER A 903 8.11 -2.64 38.48
C SER A 903 7.57 -1.33 39.09
N PRO A 904 6.61 -1.40 40.02
CA PRO A 904 6.17 -0.23 40.77
C PRO A 904 7.20 0.22 41.81
N LYS A 905 8.10 -0.69 42.21
CA LYS A 905 9.20 -0.39 43.15
C LYS A 905 10.26 0.49 42.49
N VAL A 906 10.68 1.50 43.23
CA VAL A 906 11.65 2.52 42.84
C VAL A 906 12.97 2.27 43.55
N LYS A 907 14.08 2.41 42.83
CA LYS A 907 15.44 2.57 43.36
C LYS A 907 15.88 4.03 43.15
N ASP A 908 17.02 4.40 43.71
CA ASP A 908 17.71 5.69 43.56
C ASP A 908 17.49 6.35 42.19
N ASN A 909 17.27 7.66 42.18
CA ASN A 909 17.03 8.46 40.97
C ASN A 909 15.83 7.98 40.10
N ASP A 910 14.76 7.50 40.75
CA ASP A 910 13.53 6.96 40.13
C ASP A 910 13.79 5.78 39.16
N GLN A 911 14.85 5.00 39.39
CA GLN A 911 15.13 3.83 38.58
C GLN A 911 14.13 2.70 38.85
N ARG A 912 13.67 2.06 37.77
CA ARG A 912 12.67 0.98 37.84
C ARG A 912 13.10 -0.22 37.02
N THR A 913 12.81 -1.42 37.48
CA THR A 913 13.22 -2.65 36.79
C THR A 913 12.22 -3.12 35.74
N VAL A 914 12.73 -3.72 34.66
CA VAL A 914 11.97 -4.45 33.65
C VAL A 914 12.62 -5.81 33.39
N ARG A 915 11.82 -6.85 33.14
CA ARG A 915 12.36 -8.17 32.73
C ARG A 915 12.69 -8.17 31.24
N MET A 916 13.93 -8.50 30.90
CA MET A 916 14.40 -8.64 29.52
C MET A 916 14.79 -10.09 29.22
N PRO A 917 14.33 -10.67 28.10
CA PRO A 917 14.78 -11.99 27.64
C PRO A 917 16.27 -12.01 27.32
N LEU A 918 16.98 -13.10 27.66
CA LEU A 918 18.41 -13.21 27.40
C LEU A 918 18.77 -12.97 25.92
N ASN A 919 17.99 -13.51 24.99
CA ASN A 919 18.19 -13.31 23.55
C ASN A 919 18.00 -11.86 23.05
N LYS A 920 17.73 -10.89 23.93
CA LYS A 920 17.66 -9.46 23.63
C LYS A 920 18.57 -8.60 24.51
N VAL A 921 19.27 -9.20 25.48
CA VAL A 921 20.08 -8.50 26.47
C VAL A 921 21.47 -8.29 25.92
N LYS A 922 21.90 -7.04 25.81
CA LYS A 922 23.28 -6.69 25.41
C LYS A 922 24.13 -6.45 26.65
N ARG A 923 25.45 -6.35 26.45
CA ARG A 923 26.45 -6.05 27.49
C ARG A 923 26.02 -4.92 28.43
N LYS A 924 25.69 -3.75 27.86
CA LYS A 924 25.20 -2.58 28.61
C LYS A 924 23.97 -2.83 29.47
N ASP A 925 23.11 -3.78 29.07
CA ASP A 925 21.88 -4.11 29.78
C ASP A 925 22.21 -5.02 30.97
N VAL A 926 23.20 -5.91 30.84
CA VAL A 926 23.75 -6.72 31.95
C VAL A 926 24.45 -5.81 32.97
N GLU A 927 25.30 -4.89 32.50
CA GLU A 927 26.00 -3.90 33.32
C GLU A 927 25.03 -3.03 34.13
N ASN A 928 23.85 -2.75 33.58
CA ASN A 928 22.76 -2.00 34.21
C ASN A 928 21.65 -2.90 34.79
N SER A 929 21.98 -4.15 35.15
CA SER A 929 21.04 -5.11 35.72
C SER A 929 21.15 -5.21 37.24
N VAL A 930 20.12 -5.77 37.86
CA VAL A 930 20.16 -6.10 39.30
C VAL A 930 21.21 -7.17 39.63
N LEU A 931 21.65 -7.95 38.64
CA LEU A 931 22.56 -9.08 38.85
C LEU A 931 23.92 -8.62 39.35
N LYS A 932 24.35 -7.42 38.95
CA LYS A 932 25.59 -6.80 39.44
C LYS A 932 25.65 -6.73 40.97
N GLU A 933 24.49 -6.62 41.60
CA GLU A 933 24.31 -6.50 43.05
C GLU A 933 23.88 -7.83 43.69
N SER A 934 23.05 -8.61 42.99
CA SER A 934 22.37 -9.77 43.58
C SER A 934 23.00 -11.13 43.28
N ASP A 935 23.75 -11.25 42.17
CA ASP A 935 24.23 -12.54 41.66
C ASP A 935 25.46 -12.36 40.76
N LYS A 936 26.62 -12.22 41.40
CA LYS A 936 27.90 -11.91 40.74
C LYS A 936 28.31 -12.98 39.72
N TRP A 937 28.11 -14.26 40.06
CA TRP A 937 28.43 -15.37 39.17
C TRP A 937 27.62 -15.31 37.86
N LEU A 938 26.30 -15.15 37.97
CA LEU A 938 25.45 -15.08 36.78
C LEU A 938 25.74 -13.81 35.96
N TYR A 939 26.03 -12.70 36.64
CA TYR A 939 26.44 -11.45 35.98
C TYR A 939 27.70 -11.66 35.12
N ASP A 940 28.77 -12.23 35.69
CA ASP A 940 30.03 -12.45 34.99
C ASP A 940 29.85 -13.48 33.85
N LYS A 941 29.09 -14.56 34.08
CA LYS A 941 28.84 -15.59 33.07
C LYS A 941 28.09 -15.05 31.84
N LEU A 942 27.13 -14.16 32.05
CA LEU A 942 26.39 -13.54 30.96
C LEU A 942 27.26 -12.57 30.16
N LEU A 943 28.17 -11.84 30.80
CA LEU A 943 29.13 -10.98 30.11
C LEU A 943 30.11 -11.80 29.28
N GLU A 944 30.70 -12.86 29.84
CA GLU A 944 31.60 -13.78 29.15
C GLU A 944 30.95 -14.35 27.87
N ARG A 945 29.70 -14.84 27.98
CA ARG A 945 28.94 -15.33 26.82
C ARG A 945 28.70 -14.25 25.78
N LEU A 946 28.40 -13.02 26.17
CA LEU A 946 28.19 -11.94 25.22
C LEU A 946 29.49 -11.54 24.52
N ASP A 947 30.59 -11.48 25.25
CA ASP A 947 31.90 -11.12 24.71
C ASP A 947 32.41 -12.15 23.71
N ALA A 948 32.22 -13.44 24.00
CA ALA A 948 32.57 -14.54 23.09
C ALA A 948 31.78 -14.55 21.76
N HIS A 949 30.71 -13.75 21.64
CA HIS A 949 29.83 -13.72 20.49
C HIS A 949 29.57 -12.30 19.97
N ASP A 950 30.56 -11.40 20.05
CA ASP A 950 30.51 -10.02 19.54
C ASP A 950 29.28 -9.23 20.05
N ASN A 951 28.90 -9.46 21.31
CA ASN A 951 27.73 -8.87 21.95
C ASN A 951 26.41 -9.16 21.18
N ASN A 952 26.34 -10.33 20.51
CA ASN A 952 25.16 -10.83 19.82
C ASN A 952 24.37 -11.81 20.71
N PRO A 953 23.28 -11.37 21.35
CA PRO A 953 22.55 -12.20 22.31
C PRO A 953 21.79 -13.38 21.70
N GLU A 954 21.42 -13.31 20.42
CA GLU A 954 20.72 -14.42 19.77
C GLU A 954 21.66 -15.62 19.61
N LYS A 955 22.94 -15.37 19.32
CA LYS A 955 23.97 -16.40 19.26
C LYS A 955 24.40 -16.84 20.67
N ALA A 956 24.73 -15.87 21.53
CA ALA A 956 25.29 -16.10 22.86
C ALA A 956 24.45 -17.00 23.77
N PHE A 957 23.13 -16.95 23.59
CA PHE A 957 22.16 -17.66 24.43
C PHE A 957 21.32 -18.68 23.65
N THR A 958 21.87 -19.21 22.55
CA THR A 958 21.30 -20.38 21.87
C THR A 958 21.31 -21.59 22.82
N GLU A 959 22.46 -21.82 23.45
CA GLU A 959 22.63 -22.80 24.52
C GLU A 959 22.01 -22.26 25.83
N PRO A 960 21.17 -23.03 26.54
CA PRO A 960 20.55 -22.59 27.78
C PRO A 960 21.59 -22.31 28.88
N VAL A 961 21.40 -21.22 29.61
CA VAL A 961 22.24 -20.85 30.76
C VAL A 961 21.54 -21.28 32.06
N TYR A 962 22.25 -21.98 32.94
CA TYR A 962 21.76 -22.39 34.26
C TYR A 962 22.53 -21.65 35.35
N LYS A 963 21.86 -21.34 36.46
CA LYS A 963 22.52 -20.66 37.58
C LYS A 963 23.53 -21.60 38.24
N ASN A 964 24.76 -21.14 38.42
CA ASN A 964 25.91 -21.91 38.89
C ASN A 964 26.17 -23.18 38.06
N ASP A 965 25.78 -23.17 36.78
CA ASP A 965 25.80 -24.32 35.86
C ASP A 965 25.10 -25.59 36.36
N LYS A 966 24.23 -25.46 37.38
CA LYS A 966 23.46 -26.58 37.93
C LYS A 966 22.20 -26.82 37.11
N LYS A 967 22.13 -28.00 36.48
CA LYS A 967 20.94 -28.47 35.76
C LYS A 967 19.93 -29.19 36.66
N PHE A 968 20.34 -29.61 37.85
CA PHE A 968 19.51 -30.34 38.81
C PHE A 968 19.65 -29.74 40.21
N ASP A 969 18.58 -29.83 41.00
CA ASP A 969 18.60 -29.48 42.41
C ASP A 969 19.16 -30.62 43.27
N LYS A 970 19.24 -30.39 44.58
CA LYS A 970 19.76 -31.38 45.56
C LYS A 970 18.96 -32.68 45.65
N ASN A 971 17.74 -32.70 45.09
CA ASN A 971 16.85 -33.85 45.09
C ASN A 971 16.77 -34.50 43.69
N GLY A 972 17.70 -34.18 42.78
CA GLY A 972 17.72 -34.72 41.42
C GLY A 972 16.69 -34.13 40.47
N LYS A 973 15.95 -33.09 40.87
CA LYS A 973 14.93 -32.46 40.02
C LYS A 973 15.54 -31.44 39.08
N GLN A 974 15.17 -31.49 37.81
CA GLN A 974 15.69 -30.58 36.78
C GLN A 974 15.33 -29.11 37.09
N LEU A 975 16.35 -28.24 37.08
CA LEU A 975 16.23 -26.81 37.24
C LEU A 975 15.83 -26.14 35.92
N SER A 976 15.10 -25.03 36.01
CA SER A 976 14.79 -24.23 34.81
C SER A 976 15.98 -23.35 34.43
N PRO A 977 16.31 -23.26 33.12
CA PRO A 977 17.34 -22.33 32.67
C PRO A 977 16.91 -20.87 32.88
N VAL A 978 17.89 -19.99 33.01
CA VAL A 978 17.70 -18.54 33.02
C VAL A 978 17.20 -18.13 31.64
N SER A 979 15.98 -17.57 31.60
CA SER A 979 15.36 -17.10 30.35
C SER A 979 15.26 -15.57 30.28
N THR A 980 15.27 -14.90 31.42
CA THR A 980 15.15 -13.44 31.54
C THR A 980 15.93 -12.90 32.73
N ILE A 981 16.39 -11.65 32.63
CA ILE A 981 17.02 -10.92 33.76
C ILE A 981 16.28 -9.60 34.02
N LYS A 982 16.43 -9.01 35.21
CA LYS A 982 15.87 -7.68 35.54
C LYS A 982 16.90 -6.59 35.26
N VAL A 983 16.54 -5.64 34.41
CA VAL A 983 17.38 -4.50 34.01
C VAL A 983 16.78 -3.20 34.54
N TYR A 984 17.62 -2.29 35.05
CA TYR A 984 17.19 -0.96 35.49
C TYR A 984 16.89 -0.07 34.28
N SER A 985 15.80 0.69 34.34
CA SER A 985 15.47 1.72 33.36
C SER A 985 16.03 3.05 33.81
N THR A 986 16.79 3.72 32.96
CA THR A 986 17.24 5.10 33.20
C THR A 986 16.12 6.09 32.83
N GLN A 987 15.75 6.96 33.77
CA GLN A 987 14.84 8.12 33.62
C GLN A 987 13.38 7.83 33.13
N PRO A 988 12.55 7.11 33.89
CA PRO A 988 11.19 6.81 33.47
C PRO A 988 10.20 7.98 33.70
N SER A 989 9.90 8.75 32.67
CA SER A 989 8.70 9.62 32.66
C SER A 989 7.45 8.77 32.44
N GLY A 990 6.50 8.77 33.38
CA GLY A 990 5.34 7.87 33.32
C GLY A 990 4.34 8.04 34.47
N PHE A 991 3.49 7.04 34.66
CA PHE A 991 2.46 7.01 35.71
C PHE A 991 2.13 5.58 36.14
N TYR A 992 1.52 5.45 37.31
CA TYR A 992 1.09 4.16 37.86
C TYR A 992 -0.24 3.70 37.24
N ILE A 993 -0.37 2.39 37.06
CA ILE A 993 -1.59 1.70 36.62
C ILE A 993 -1.87 0.53 37.55
N ASN A 994 -3.08 -0.05 37.44
CA ASN A 994 -3.53 -1.17 38.27
C ASN A 994 -3.38 -0.87 39.77
N ASP A 995 -3.89 0.27 40.21
CA ASP A 995 -3.91 0.69 41.62
C ASP A 995 -2.52 0.68 42.26
N GLY A 996 -1.54 1.27 41.57
CA GLY A 996 -0.16 1.37 42.06
C GLY A 996 0.69 0.10 41.85
N LYS A 997 0.12 -1.00 41.35
CA LYS A 997 0.82 -2.30 41.21
C LYS A 997 1.76 -2.36 40.01
N ALA A 998 1.71 -1.37 39.12
CA ALA A 998 2.56 -1.31 37.93
C ALA A 998 2.85 0.13 37.53
N PHE A 999 4.01 0.33 36.90
CA PHE A 999 4.39 1.63 36.32
C PHE A 999 4.56 1.51 34.80
N VAL A 1000 4.14 2.54 34.06
CA VAL A 1000 4.28 2.60 32.60
C VAL A 1000 4.83 3.95 32.17
N ASN A 1001 5.71 3.94 31.17
CA ASN A 1001 6.22 5.18 30.60
C ASN A 1001 5.13 5.89 29.77
N ASN A 1002 5.22 7.22 29.71
CA ASN A 1002 4.34 8.06 28.90
C ASN A 1002 4.33 7.63 27.43
N GLY A 1003 3.13 7.67 26.83
CA GLY A 1003 2.91 7.28 25.44
C GLY A 1003 3.23 8.41 24.47
N SER A 1004 2.19 8.91 23.79
CA SER A 1004 2.31 10.03 22.86
C SER A 1004 2.07 11.36 23.55
N MET A 1005 2.97 12.33 23.33
CA MET A 1005 2.70 13.73 23.59
C MET A 1005 1.75 14.25 22.50
N ILE A 1006 0.62 14.81 22.90
CA ILE A 1006 -0.42 15.32 22.00
C ILE A 1006 -0.09 16.74 21.54
N ARG A 1007 0.31 17.58 22.50
CA ARG A 1007 0.64 18.99 22.29
C ARG A 1007 1.59 19.49 23.38
N LEU A 1008 2.14 20.67 23.16
CA LEU A 1008 2.92 21.45 24.12
C LEU A 1008 2.15 22.73 24.44
N ASP A 1009 1.73 22.92 25.68
CA ASP A 1009 1.11 24.18 26.11
C ASP A 1009 2.21 25.15 26.53
N VAL A 1010 2.18 26.37 25.98
CA VAL A 1010 3.16 27.42 26.20
C VAL A 1010 2.54 28.47 27.11
N TYR A 1011 3.23 28.81 28.20
CA TYR A 1011 2.85 29.85 29.16
C TYR A 1011 3.96 30.89 29.26
N GLN A 1012 3.63 32.07 29.77
CA GLN A 1012 4.59 33.11 30.06
C GLN A 1012 4.37 33.69 31.47
N LYS A 1013 5.46 34.10 32.13
CA LYS A 1013 5.43 34.79 33.43
C LYS A 1013 6.66 35.71 33.53
N PRO A 1014 6.54 36.91 34.12
CA PRO A 1014 7.71 37.75 34.40
C PRO A 1014 8.61 37.10 35.45
N ASN A 1015 9.92 37.16 35.24
CA ASN A 1015 10.91 36.72 36.22
C ASN A 1015 11.15 37.79 37.29
N LYS A 1016 12.04 37.51 38.26
CA LYS A 1016 12.37 38.44 39.36
C LYS A 1016 12.87 39.82 38.89
N LYS A 1017 13.34 39.94 37.65
CA LYS A 1017 13.81 41.20 37.04
C LYS A 1017 12.76 41.83 36.10
N GLY A 1018 11.52 41.37 36.14
CA GLY A 1018 10.43 41.86 35.29
C GLY A 1018 10.49 41.41 33.82
N LYS A 1019 11.49 40.60 33.41
CA LYS A 1019 11.59 40.09 32.04
C LYS A 1019 10.67 38.89 31.84
N ILE A 1020 9.95 38.85 30.72
CA ILE A 1020 9.09 37.73 30.37
C ILE A 1020 9.93 36.47 30.13
N GLU A 1021 9.57 35.37 30.80
CA GLU A 1021 10.08 34.03 30.55
C GLU A 1021 8.96 33.10 30.11
N HIS A 1022 9.29 32.15 29.22
CA HIS A 1022 8.34 31.18 28.69
C HIS A 1022 8.51 29.80 29.34
N PHE A 1023 7.38 29.17 29.68
CA PHE A 1023 7.28 27.88 30.34
C PHE A 1023 6.47 26.89 29.50
N PHE A 1024 6.87 25.61 29.53
CA PHE A 1024 6.38 24.60 28.60
C PHE A 1024 5.82 23.40 29.35
N VAL A 1025 4.54 23.11 29.11
CA VAL A 1025 3.80 22.02 29.72
C VAL A 1025 3.51 20.97 28.66
N PRO A 1026 4.25 19.84 28.62
CA PRO A 1026 3.95 18.76 27.69
C PRO A 1026 2.67 18.04 28.10
N VAL A 1027 1.71 17.94 27.18
CA VAL A 1027 0.42 17.29 27.41
C VAL A 1027 0.40 15.93 26.72
N TYR A 1028 0.27 14.87 27.51
CA TYR A 1028 0.27 13.48 27.03
C TYR A 1028 -1.15 12.94 26.83
N ALA A 1029 -1.29 11.93 25.97
CA ALA A 1029 -2.58 11.36 25.59
C ALA A 1029 -3.43 10.84 26.78
N HIS A 1030 -2.81 10.34 27.85
CA HIS A 1030 -3.52 9.87 29.05
C HIS A 1030 -4.10 11.00 29.92
N GLN A 1031 -3.65 12.23 29.71
CA GLN A 1031 -4.09 13.43 30.45
C GLN A 1031 -5.24 14.16 29.73
N VAL A 1032 -5.59 13.74 28.51
CA VAL A 1032 -6.63 14.38 27.70
C VAL A 1032 -7.93 13.58 27.80
N GLY A 1033 -9.03 14.22 28.20
CA GLY A 1033 -10.36 13.60 28.26
C GLY A 1033 -11.36 14.38 29.13
N LYS A 1034 -12.63 13.98 29.08
CA LYS A 1034 -13.65 14.50 30.01
C LYS A 1034 -13.24 14.15 31.44
N ASN A 1035 -13.33 15.12 32.37
CA ASN A 1035 -13.01 14.97 33.80
C ASN A 1035 -11.53 14.72 34.13
N LYS A 1036 -10.60 15.11 33.25
CA LYS A 1036 -9.16 15.15 33.57
C LYS A 1036 -8.74 16.58 33.87
N PRO A 1037 -7.98 16.84 34.95
CA PRO A 1037 -7.46 18.17 35.23
C PRO A 1037 -6.50 18.60 34.12
N THR A 1038 -6.47 19.90 33.84
CA THR A 1038 -5.50 20.46 32.89
C THR A 1038 -4.09 20.21 33.41
N PRO A 1039 -3.18 19.63 32.61
CA PRO A 1039 -1.79 19.46 33.02
C PRO A 1039 -1.15 20.83 33.32
N THR A 1040 -0.42 20.90 34.42
CA THR A 1040 0.27 22.13 34.87
C THR A 1040 1.79 21.98 34.92
N LYS A 1041 2.29 20.73 34.93
CA LYS A 1041 3.70 20.44 35.18
C LYS A 1041 4.62 20.93 34.05
N ILE A 1042 5.56 21.79 34.40
CA ILE A 1042 6.55 22.37 33.49
C ILE A 1042 7.71 21.39 33.32
N LEU A 1043 8.11 21.12 32.08
CA LEU A 1043 9.27 20.25 31.79
C LEU A 1043 10.17 20.85 30.71
N PRO A 1044 11.48 21.04 30.97
CA PRO A 1044 12.18 20.72 32.22
C PRO A 1044 11.79 21.68 33.36
N ALA A 1045 11.77 21.16 34.58
CA ALA A 1045 11.33 21.91 35.76
C ALA A 1045 12.30 23.08 36.04
N PRO A 1046 11.80 24.33 36.19
CA PRO A 1046 12.62 25.45 36.64
C PRO A 1046 13.02 25.31 38.12
N LYS A 1047 14.02 26.09 38.55
CA LYS A 1047 14.41 26.15 39.97
C LYS A 1047 13.34 26.92 40.76
N GLY A 1048 12.82 26.32 41.82
CA GLY A 1048 11.90 26.96 42.78
C GLY A 1048 10.41 26.75 42.56
N PHE A 1049 9.97 26.26 41.39
CA PHE A 1049 8.58 25.86 41.15
C PHE A 1049 8.51 24.82 40.03
N THR A 1050 7.46 24.00 40.02
CA THR A 1050 7.34 22.87 39.07
C THR A 1050 6.12 22.94 38.17
N ASP A 1051 5.17 23.82 38.48
CA ASP A 1051 3.85 23.87 37.86
C ASP A 1051 3.50 25.31 37.48
N VAL A 1052 2.71 25.47 36.42
CA VAL A 1052 2.08 26.76 36.12
C VAL A 1052 1.02 27.06 37.17
N ASP A 1053 0.95 28.32 37.57
CA ASP A 1053 0.05 28.84 38.59
C ASP A 1053 -0.93 29.87 38.00
N LYS A 1054 -1.78 30.48 38.84
CA LYS A 1054 -2.75 31.51 38.42
C LYS A 1054 -2.10 32.76 37.82
N THR A 1055 -0.80 32.99 38.09
CA THR A 1055 -0.05 34.16 37.56
C THR A 1055 0.57 33.88 36.19
N SER A 1056 0.49 32.63 35.72
CA SER A 1056 1.03 32.20 34.43
C SER A 1056 0.01 32.42 33.32
N ILE A 1057 0.37 33.19 32.30
CA ILE A 1057 -0.53 33.50 31.17
C ILE A 1057 -0.29 32.47 30.06
N LYS A 1058 -1.35 31.79 29.60
CA LYS A 1058 -1.23 30.84 28.49
C LYS A 1058 -1.09 31.60 27.16
N VAL A 1059 -0.01 31.33 26.42
CA VAL A 1059 0.29 31.94 25.12
C VAL A 1059 -0.39 31.15 24.00
N CYS A 1060 -0.09 29.85 23.88
CA CYS A 1060 -0.66 28.99 22.84
C CYS A 1060 -0.53 27.50 23.18
N SER A 1061 -1.07 26.65 22.29
CA SER A 1061 -0.86 25.20 22.29
C SER A 1061 -0.25 24.79 20.95
N LEU A 1062 0.90 24.12 20.99
CA LEU A 1062 1.62 23.65 19.80
C LEU A 1062 1.37 22.16 19.56
N TYR A 1063 0.78 21.84 18.41
CA TYR A 1063 0.63 20.49 17.89
C TYR A 1063 1.64 20.22 16.77
N PRO A 1064 1.99 18.95 16.49
CA PRO A 1064 2.90 18.66 15.39
C PRO A 1064 2.40 19.25 14.06
N ASN A 1065 3.33 19.89 13.35
CA ASN A 1065 3.10 20.70 12.14
C ASN A 1065 2.27 21.99 12.35
N ASP A 1066 2.13 22.51 13.58
CA ASP A 1066 1.78 23.92 13.76
C ASP A 1066 3.02 24.79 13.48
N TYR A 1067 2.81 25.95 12.86
CA TYR A 1067 3.90 26.87 12.56
C TYR A 1067 4.12 27.82 13.75
N VAL A 1068 5.38 28.01 14.17
CA VAL A 1068 5.75 28.80 15.35
C VAL A 1068 6.89 29.77 15.02
N ARG A 1069 6.83 30.98 15.59
CA ARG A 1069 7.90 31.99 15.59
C ARG A 1069 8.33 32.29 17.02
N CYS A 1070 9.63 32.35 17.26
CA CYS A 1070 10.25 32.71 18.52
C CYS A 1070 11.19 33.91 18.30
N TYR A 1071 10.98 35.00 19.05
CA TYR A 1071 11.74 36.24 18.91
C TYR A 1071 12.81 36.36 20.00
N PHE A 1072 14.05 36.65 19.63
CA PHE A 1072 15.19 36.86 20.52
C PHE A 1072 15.85 38.20 20.20
N GLY A 1073 15.22 39.30 20.65
CA GLY A 1073 15.56 40.64 20.17
C GLY A 1073 15.30 40.73 18.66
N ASN A 1074 16.30 41.12 17.88
CA ASN A 1074 16.19 41.25 16.42
C ASN A 1074 16.21 39.91 15.67
N LYS A 1075 16.52 38.80 16.35
CA LYS A 1075 16.62 37.47 15.72
C LYS A 1075 15.29 36.71 15.85
N VAL A 1076 14.72 36.31 14.73
CA VAL A 1076 13.53 35.43 14.69
C VAL A 1076 13.95 34.01 14.32
N MET A 1077 13.49 33.03 15.10
CA MET A 1077 13.61 31.62 14.78
C MET A 1077 12.23 31.02 14.55
N GLU A 1078 12.01 30.41 13.37
CA GLU A 1078 10.67 29.97 12.97
C GLU A 1078 10.65 28.67 12.17
N GLY A 1079 9.52 27.97 12.24
CA GLY A 1079 9.29 26.74 11.49
C GLY A 1079 8.08 25.95 11.97
N TYR A 1080 7.85 24.80 11.35
CA TYR A 1080 6.84 23.85 11.78
C TYR A 1080 7.34 23.03 12.98
N TYR A 1081 6.60 23.05 14.08
CA TYR A 1081 6.87 22.29 15.29
C TYR A 1081 6.87 20.78 15.04
N VAL A 1082 7.94 20.10 15.48
CA VAL A 1082 8.10 18.64 15.33
C VAL A 1082 7.97 17.94 16.68
N LYS A 1083 8.77 18.32 17.67
CA LYS A 1083 8.82 17.68 18.99
C LYS A 1083 9.45 18.58 20.05
N TRP A 1084 9.20 18.24 21.30
CA TRP A 1084 9.80 18.86 22.49
C TRP A 1084 10.68 17.86 23.22
N ASN A 1085 11.89 18.26 23.60
CA ASN A 1085 12.76 17.50 24.46
C ASN A 1085 12.52 17.90 25.93
N ILE A 1086 11.86 17.00 26.68
CA ILE A 1086 11.51 17.25 28.09
C ILE A 1086 12.71 17.36 29.03
N SER A 1087 13.87 16.81 28.65
CA SER A 1087 15.08 16.81 29.48
C SER A 1087 15.90 18.08 29.26
N SER A 1088 16.05 18.51 28.01
CA SER A 1088 16.86 19.68 27.67
C SER A 1088 16.07 20.99 27.51
N GLY A 1089 14.74 20.92 27.38
CA GLY A 1089 13.92 22.11 27.13
C GLY A 1089 14.09 22.68 25.71
N VAL A 1090 14.44 21.81 24.76
CA VAL A 1090 14.69 22.19 23.36
C VAL A 1090 13.49 21.84 22.49
N MET A 1091 13.05 22.81 21.69
CA MET A 1091 12.02 22.67 20.67
C MET A 1091 12.68 22.35 19.32
N SER A 1092 12.31 21.22 18.71
CA SER A 1092 12.72 20.91 17.34
C SER A 1092 11.66 21.41 16.35
N ILE A 1093 12.10 22.18 15.36
CA ILE A 1093 11.29 22.70 14.26
C ILE A 1093 11.91 22.34 12.89
N ILE A 1094 11.15 22.50 11.81
CA ILE A 1094 11.65 22.43 10.43
C ILE A 1094 11.21 23.64 9.61
N SER A 1095 12.05 24.10 8.69
CA SER A 1095 11.67 25.10 7.70
C SER A 1095 10.49 24.62 6.84
N HIS A 1096 9.68 25.54 6.30
CA HIS A 1096 8.50 25.18 5.52
C HIS A 1096 8.84 24.32 4.30
N TYR A 1097 9.94 24.67 3.61
CA TYR A 1097 10.42 24.02 2.39
C TYR A 1097 11.21 22.70 2.61
N SER A 1098 11.49 22.31 3.87
CA SER A 1098 12.31 21.13 4.16
C SER A 1098 11.74 19.81 3.58
N PRO A 1099 12.55 18.95 2.94
CA PRO A 1099 12.07 17.70 2.34
C PRO A 1099 11.61 16.66 3.38
N GLY A 1100 12.02 16.78 4.64
CA GLY A 1100 11.74 15.77 5.65
C GLY A 1100 12.00 16.19 7.08
N LYS A 1101 11.96 15.19 7.97
CA LYS A 1101 12.20 15.31 9.42
C LYS A 1101 13.49 14.57 9.85
N SER A 1102 14.45 14.42 8.93
CA SER A 1102 15.75 13.82 9.23
C SER A 1102 16.54 14.72 10.17
N LYS A 1103 17.49 14.15 10.92
CA LYS A 1103 18.22 14.87 11.99
C LYS A 1103 18.94 16.12 11.47
N ASP A 1104 19.54 16.03 10.30
CA ASP A 1104 20.25 17.11 9.60
C ASP A 1104 19.35 18.27 9.16
N LYS A 1105 18.03 18.06 9.08
CA LYS A 1105 17.05 19.09 8.69
C LYS A 1105 16.29 19.70 9.86
N LEU A 1106 16.50 19.19 11.09
CA LEU A 1106 15.89 19.74 12.29
C LEU A 1106 16.68 20.98 12.74
N ARG A 1107 15.95 22.04 13.08
CA ARG A 1107 16.51 23.19 13.80
C ARG A 1107 16.05 23.13 15.25
N GLU A 1108 16.97 23.36 16.17
CA GLU A 1108 16.72 23.33 17.60
C GLU A 1108 16.64 24.75 18.15
N ILE A 1109 15.57 25.04 18.90
CA ILE A 1109 15.34 26.33 19.57
C ILE A 1109 15.33 26.07 21.07
N SER A 1110 15.96 26.97 21.83
CA SER A 1110 15.80 27.07 23.30
C SER A 1110 14.81 28.20 23.62
N PRO A 1111 13.49 27.97 23.53
CA PRO A 1111 12.48 29.04 23.48
C PRO A 1111 12.20 29.71 24.83
N ARG A 1112 12.80 29.25 25.94
CA ARG A 1112 12.54 29.81 27.29
C ARG A 1112 12.85 31.30 27.39
N SER A 1113 13.94 31.74 26.78
CA SER A 1113 14.41 33.13 26.78
C SER A 1113 13.87 33.96 25.61
N ALA A 1114 12.91 33.43 24.84
CA ALA A 1114 12.27 34.20 23.79
C ALA A 1114 11.52 35.39 24.41
N THR A 1115 11.59 36.54 23.76
CA THR A 1115 10.84 37.76 24.11
C THR A 1115 9.37 37.64 23.74
N LEU A 1116 9.06 36.94 22.65
CA LEU A 1116 7.71 36.67 22.17
C LEU A 1116 7.68 35.28 21.48
N ILE A 1117 6.57 34.57 21.63
CA ILE A 1117 6.28 33.33 20.89
C ILE A 1117 4.91 33.43 20.24
N GLU A 1118 4.85 33.22 18.93
CA GLU A 1118 3.60 33.27 18.15
C GLU A 1118 3.35 31.94 17.43
N ARG A 1119 2.09 31.50 17.38
CA ARG A 1119 1.64 30.33 16.61
C ARG A 1119 0.74 30.77 15.47
N TYR A 1120 1.05 30.30 14.26
CA TYR A 1120 0.31 30.63 13.05
C TYR A 1120 -0.50 29.44 12.53
N ASP A 1121 -1.75 29.70 12.16
CA ASP A 1121 -2.60 28.76 11.42
C ASP A 1121 -2.40 28.94 9.93
N ILE A 1122 -1.61 28.07 9.31
CA ILE A 1122 -1.32 28.13 7.87
C ILE A 1122 -2.47 27.53 7.06
N SER A 1123 -2.97 28.27 6.06
CA SER A 1123 -4.05 27.87 5.16
C SER A 1123 -3.63 26.66 4.30
N VAL A 1124 -4.59 26.05 3.59
CA VAL A 1124 -4.29 24.92 2.67
C VAL A 1124 -3.33 25.33 1.55
N LEU A 1125 -3.42 26.57 1.08
CA LEU A 1125 -2.56 27.12 0.02
C LEU A 1125 -1.26 27.72 0.57
N GLY A 1126 -1.20 28.04 1.86
CA GLY A 1126 -0.05 28.70 2.50
C GLY A 1126 -0.04 30.22 2.33
N ASP A 1127 -1.07 30.78 1.69
CA ASP A 1127 -1.17 32.18 1.27
C ASP A 1127 -1.52 33.19 2.37
N ASN A 1128 -1.89 32.71 3.56
CA ASN A 1128 -2.14 33.55 4.73
C ASN A 1128 -0.91 33.74 5.63
N TYR A 1129 0.25 33.26 5.20
CA TYR A 1129 1.50 33.52 5.90
C TYR A 1129 1.84 35.02 5.85
N ARG A 1130 2.23 35.56 7.01
CA ARG A 1130 2.64 36.97 7.15
C ARG A 1130 4.12 37.09 6.84
N TRP A 1131 4.43 37.47 5.62
CA TRP A 1131 5.76 37.91 5.23
C TRP A 1131 6.05 39.23 5.96
N LEU A 1132 7.18 39.27 6.67
CA LEU A 1132 7.66 40.46 7.39
C LEU A 1132 8.49 41.33 6.45
#